data_AF-A0A9D5FS93-F1
#
_entry.id   AF-A0A9D5FS93-F1
#
_cell.length_a   1.000
_cell.length_b   1.000
_cell.length_c   1.000
_cell.angle_alpha   90.00
_cell.angle_beta   90.00
_cell.angle_gamma   90.00
#
_symmetry.space_group_name_H-M   'P 1'
#
loop_
_entity.id
_entity.type
_entity.pdbx_description
1 polymer ?
#
loop_
_entity_poly.entity_id
_entity_poly.type
_entity_poly.pdbx_seq_one_letter_code
_entity_poly.pdbx_strand_id
1 'polypeptide(L)'
;MEYYNKILCVTYAELTGGSDAVIKAATLRQNMKRGNIVSVHRGGGEGGQALYAWSSIPQKYKERYMERYGDPEQRMKEAMMHDRVKLDSDARTWYTEYEYEMNEKLTKLTPELIEEYTINASVLNELLKMMAQRRAIRQSLNGSTAGAWEVIYKSSEAMREEYHHTLPQNQARLKAKIKAFKADGYKSLISGKVGNRNTVKMTKEFGLLLIALKRSRTPVYTDAQLFEEGNRRAIENGWKPLKSLAWMKRWLYSSEIQQLWFDAVHGENAARLKFGRKQKTQLPTRRDSLWYGDGTRLNLYYQDKEGNVRTTMVYEVIDAMSEVMLGYWISDSEDYEAQYHAFRMAIQTSGHKPYEIVYDNQGGHKKLNKVQPNSNGKGFLDKICYSHRATMPNNGSSKTIEAIFGRFQQQVLHQYDNFTGQNITAKKTSSRPNLESMEANKKSLPTLDELKALYAEARQKWNSMKHPIYGKSRMEVYESSVNEETPVVTPVDMVNMFWVMHGKPVTFTDQGITIEVKKQKYTWEVFKDGEPDLEWRKRHTWEKFYVQYDPNDMTTVNLYAIDLAGGKRFSTVARPYWEIHRALQDQSVEEQMQIHKAIEAGKNDRIERVIAGRRIAIAHGTDPEQNGLIYPKLKGLNKEQQEQAQSRLALYSQPPKNFTLGQIAKHISLTDWSNEVNENKEQDITTPVKVDMVSVAGKL
;
A
#
# COMPACT_ATOMS: atom_id res chain seq x y z
N MET A 1 63.46 -33.86 -21.80
CA MET A 1 64.60 -33.63 -20.89
C MET A 1 64.07 -33.42 -19.50
N GLU A 2 64.53 -34.22 -18.54
CA GLU A 2 64.10 -34.12 -17.13
C GLU A 2 65.20 -34.56 -16.17
N TYR A 3 65.11 -34.15 -14.89
CA TYR A 3 65.97 -34.67 -13.84
C TYR A 3 65.32 -35.94 -13.25
N TYR A 4 66.01 -37.07 -13.35
CA TYR A 4 65.61 -38.32 -12.71
C TYR A 4 66.73 -38.80 -11.78
N ASN A 5 66.40 -39.05 -10.51
CA ASN A 5 67.39 -39.36 -9.46
C ASN A 5 68.59 -38.40 -9.42
N LYS A 6 68.34 -37.08 -9.56
CA LYS A 6 69.35 -36.00 -9.57
C LYS A 6 70.34 -36.05 -10.75
N ILE A 7 70.04 -36.81 -11.80
CA ILE A 7 70.82 -36.89 -13.04
C ILE A 7 70.01 -36.24 -14.17
N LEU A 8 70.64 -35.33 -14.93
CA LEU A 8 70.02 -34.73 -16.11
C LEU A 8 69.87 -35.81 -17.19
N CYS A 9 68.63 -36.05 -17.64
CA CYS A 9 68.32 -37.16 -18.53
C CYS A 9 67.59 -36.71 -19.81
N VAL A 10 68.07 -37.21 -20.96
CA VAL A 10 67.39 -37.13 -22.26
C VAL A 10 66.47 -38.32 -22.46
N THR A 11 65.35 -38.10 -23.12
CA THR A 11 64.37 -39.16 -23.39
C THR A 11 64.68 -39.92 -24.69
N TYR A 12 64.15 -41.14 -24.81
CA TYR A 12 64.26 -41.92 -26.07
C TYR A 12 63.70 -41.19 -27.29
N ALA A 13 62.58 -40.47 -27.14
CA ALA A 13 61.94 -39.75 -28.23
C ALA A 13 62.80 -38.57 -28.72
N GLU A 14 63.42 -37.83 -27.79
CA GLU A 14 64.31 -36.70 -28.14
C GLU A 14 65.59 -37.17 -28.86
N LEU A 15 66.07 -38.37 -28.53
CA LEU A 15 67.26 -38.94 -29.16
C LEU A 15 66.99 -39.60 -30.52
N THR A 16 65.86 -40.27 -30.66
CA THR A 16 65.58 -41.17 -31.81
C THR A 16 64.44 -40.71 -32.71
N GLY A 17 63.74 -39.63 -32.34
CA GLY A 17 62.54 -39.15 -33.03
C GLY A 17 62.82 -38.34 -34.30
N GLY A 18 61.97 -38.57 -35.31
CA GLY A 18 61.95 -37.86 -36.59
C GLY A 18 62.82 -38.48 -37.69
N SER A 19 62.75 -37.91 -38.89
CA SER A 19 63.50 -38.33 -40.08
C SER A 19 65.01 -38.10 -39.97
N ASP A 20 65.44 -37.10 -39.18
CA ASP A 20 66.85 -36.80 -38.88
C ASP A 20 67.14 -36.95 -37.38
N ALA A 21 67.12 -38.20 -36.90
CA ALA A 21 67.35 -38.53 -35.49
C ALA A 21 68.77 -38.16 -35.03
N VAL A 22 68.90 -37.59 -33.81
CA VAL A 22 70.19 -37.29 -33.16
C VAL A 22 71.05 -38.55 -33.11
N ILE A 23 70.44 -39.68 -32.75
CA ILE A 23 71.03 -41.02 -32.82
C ILE A 23 69.98 -42.01 -33.34
N LYS A 24 70.33 -42.84 -34.33
CA LYS A 24 69.43 -43.89 -34.81
C LYS A 24 69.13 -44.89 -33.69
N ALA A 25 67.90 -45.37 -33.60
CA ALA A 25 67.46 -46.31 -32.55
C ALA A 25 68.35 -47.56 -32.42
N ALA A 26 68.75 -48.16 -33.54
CA ALA A 26 69.66 -49.31 -33.55
C ALA A 26 71.04 -48.97 -32.96
N THR A 27 71.56 -47.79 -33.30
CA THR A 27 72.84 -47.26 -32.79
C THR A 27 72.77 -46.93 -31.31
N LEU A 28 71.64 -46.38 -30.82
CA LEU A 28 71.41 -46.14 -29.40
C LEU A 28 71.45 -47.44 -28.59
N ARG A 29 70.72 -48.49 -29.04
CA ARG A 29 70.73 -49.81 -28.39
C ARG A 29 72.13 -50.43 -28.36
N GLN A 30 72.91 -50.28 -29.43
CA GLN A 30 74.26 -50.80 -29.48
C GLN A 30 75.21 -50.05 -28.54
N ASN A 31 75.08 -48.73 -28.42
CA ASN A 31 75.87 -47.93 -27.48
C ASN A 31 75.50 -48.25 -26.02
N MET A 32 74.22 -48.53 -25.73
CA MET A 32 73.81 -49.02 -24.41
C MET A 32 74.41 -50.39 -24.09
N LYS A 33 74.36 -51.34 -25.04
CA LYS A 33 74.91 -52.70 -24.85
C LYS A 33 76.43 -52.69 -24.63
N ARG A 34 77.13 -51.71 -25.22
CA ARG A 34 78.57 -51.48 -25.05
C ARG A 34 78.92 -50.68 -23.79
N GLY A 35 77.93 -50.18 -23.04
CA GLY A 35 78.15 -49.36 -21.84
C GLY A 35 78.49 -47.88 -22.11
N ASN A 36 78.46 -47.43 -23.37
CA ASN A 36 78.81 -46.06 -23.74
C ASN A 36 77.72 -45.05 -23.36
N ILE A 37 76.45 -45.47 -23.27
CA ILE A 37 75.32 -44.62 -22.85
C ILE A 37 74.62 -45.31 -21.68
N VAL A 38 74.48 -44.58 -20.57
CA VAL A 38 73.86 -45.07 -19.35
C VAL A 38 72.37 -44.78 -19.37
N SER A 39 71.54 -45.83 -19.29
CA SER A 39 70.11 -45.71 -19.07
C SER A 39 69.83 -45.61 -17.58
N VAL A 40 69.24 -44.48 -17.16
CA VAL A 40 68.92 -44.19 -15.76
C VAL A 40 67.53 -44.71 -15.40
N HIS A 41 66.64 -44.78 -16.40
CA HIS A 41 65.32 -45.41 -16.28
C HIS A 41 65.07 -46.24 -17.55
N ARG A 42 64.79 -47.53 -17.40
CA ARG A 42 64.64 -48.46 -18.54
C ARG A 42 63.35 -48.21 -19.35
N GLY A 43 62.35 -47.56 -18.74
CA GLY A 43 61.01 -47.40 -19.33
C GLY A 43 60.23 -48.73 -19.38
N GLY A 44 59.01 -48.73 -18.88
CA GLY A 44 58.13 -49.91 -18.86
C GLY A 44 56.82 -49.61 -18.10
N GLY A 45 55.68 -49.99 -18.68
CA GLY A 45 54.33 -49.63 -18.22
C GLY A 45 53.71 -48.45 -19.00
N GLU A 46 52.38 -48.35 -19.04
CA GLU A 46 51.67 -47.22 -19.67
C GLU A 46 52.15 -45.89 -19.05
N GLY A 47 52.74 -45.02 -19.89
CA GLY A 47 53.28 -43.72 -19.48
C GLY A 47 54.76 -43.70 -19.03
N GLY A 48 55.44 -44.85 -18.94
CA GLY A 48 56.84 -44.92 -18.53
C GLY A 48 57.85 -44.68 -19.66
N GLN A 49 58.50 -43.51 -19.70
CA GLN A 49 59.51 -43.19 -20.71
C GLN A 49 60.92 -43.67 -20.33
N ALA A 50 61.71 -44.09 -21.32
CA ALA A 50 63.12 -44.45 -21.12
C ALA A 50 64.00 -43.18 -21.07
N LEU A 51 64.88 -43.13 -20.06
CA LEU A 51 65.73 -41.98 -19.74
C LEU A 51 67.21 -42.36 -19.79
N TYR A 52 68.00 -41.50 -20.42
CA TYR A 52 69.44 -41.68 -20.59
C TYR A 52 70.22 -40.50 -20.00
N ALA A 53 71.27 -40.80 -19.24
CA ALA A 53 72.06 -39.77 -18.57
C ALA A 53 72.76 -38.89 -19.60
N TRP A 54 72.48 -37.58 -19.58
CA TRP A 54 73.08 -36.60 -20.49
C TRP A 54 74.60 -36.64 -20.44
N SER A 55 75.19 -36.77 -19.25
CA SER A 55 76.64 -36.89 -19.05
C SER A 55 77.25 -38.03 -19.85
N SER A 56 76.54 -39.15 -20.01
CA SER A 56 76.99 -40.35 -20.72
C SER A 56 76.83 -40.30 -22.25
N ILE A 57 76.14 -39.30 -22.80
CA ILE A 57 75.95 -39.23 -24.26
C ILE A 57 77.30 -38.88 -24.94
N PRO A 58 77.75 -39.64 -25.96
CA PRO A 58 78.97 -39.33 -26.70
C PRO A 58 78.95 -37.94 -27.32
N GLN A 59 80.10 -37.26 -27.34
CA GLN A 59 80.24 -35.86 -27.74
C GLN A 59 79.60 -35.53 -29.10
N LYS A 60 79.82 -36.37 -30.12
CA LYS A 60 79.22 -36.22 -31.45
C LYS A 60 77.68 -36.16 -31.46
N TYR A 61 77.03 -36.81 -30.50
CA TYR A 61 75.57 -36.80 -30.35
C TYR A 61 75.10 -35.66 -29.46
N LYS A 62 75.92 -35.22 -28.50
CA LYS A 62 75.65 -33.99 -27.73
C LYS A 62 75.65 -32.76 -28.64
N GLU A 63 76.63 -32.65 -29.53
CA GLU A 63 76.73 -31.54 -30.51
C GLU A 63 75.52 -31.51 -31.44
N ARG A 64 75.16 -32.65 -32.04
CA ARG A 64 73.93 -32.78 -32.84
C ARG A 64 72.65 -32.47 -32.06
N TYR A 65 72.60 -32.85 -30.78
CA TYR A 65 71.46 -32.52 -29.92
C TYR A 65 71.39 -31.01 -29.65
N MET A 66 72.53 -30.36 -29.35
CA MET A 66 72.62 -28.93 -29.10
C MET A 66 72.29 -28.10 -30.34
N GLU A 67 72.71 -28.54 -31.53
CA GLU A 67 72.37 -27.89 -32.81
C GLU A 67 70.86 -27.92 -33.08
N ARG A 68 70.18 -29.01 -32.70
CA ARG A 68 68.75 -29.20 -32.93
C ARG A 68 67.86 -28.60 -31.85
N TYR A 69 68.29 -28.64 -30.59
CA TYR A 69 67.44 -28.35 -29.41
C TYR A 69 68.00 -27.29 -28.46
N GLY A 70 69.20 -26.74 -28.70
CA GLY A 70 69.90 -25.77 -27.85
C GLY A 70 70.66 -26.40 -26.67
N ASP A 71 71.42 -25.58 -25.91
CA ASP A 71 72.11 -26.02 -24.69
C ASP A 71 71.08 -26.47 -23.61
N PRO A 72 71.11 -27.76 -23.20
CA PRO A 72 70.12 -28.27 -22.26
C PRO A 72 70.21 -27.66 -20.86
N GLU A 73 71.38 -27.21 -20.41
CA GLU A 73 71.49 -26.54 -19.10
C GLU A 73 70.87 -25.14 -19.13
N GLN A 74 70.99 -24.46 -20.26
CA GLN A 74 70.43 -23.13 -20.46
C GLN A 74 68.91 -23.17 -20.61
N ARG A 75 68.37 -24.12 -21.41
CA ARG A 75 66.90 -24.34 -21.51
C ARG A 75 66.25 -24.68 -20.17
N MET A 76 66.94 -25.43 -19.31
CA MET A 76 66.40 -25.76 -17.99
C MET A 76 66.44 -24.55 -17.03
N LYS A 77 67.48 -23.71 -17.11
CA LYS A 77 67.51 -22.42 -16.38
C LYS A 77 66.38 -21.49 -16.83
N GLU A 78 66.10 -21.44 -18.13
CA GLU A 78 65.00 -20.64 -18.69
C GLU A 78 63.63 -21.20 -18.28
N ALA A 79 63.44 -22.52 -18.30
CA ALA A 79 62.21 -23.17 -17.85
C ALA A 79 61.93 -22.95 -16.34
N MET A 80 62.96 -22.94 -15.48
CA MET A 80 62.81 -22.62 -14.05
C MET A 80 62.50 -21.14 -13.78
N MET A 81 62.79 -20.24 -14.73
CA MET A 81 62.44 -18.81 -14.62
C MET A 81 61.02 -18.51 -15.09
N HIS A 82 60.38 -19.44 -15.82
CA HIS A 82 59.09 -19.24 -16.48
C HIS A 82 57.88 -19.80 -15.73
N ASP A 83 58.07 -20.31 -14.50
CA ASP A 83 56.96 -20.73 -13.65
C ASP A 83 56.23 -19.47 -13.16
N ARG A 84 55.06 -19.19 -13.76
CA ARG A 84 54.29 -17.96 -13.53
C ARG A 84 54.05 -17.74 -12.04
N VAL A 85 54.31 -16.52 -11.55
CA VAL A 85 54.01 -16.16 -10.16
C VAL A 85 52.51 -16.31 -9.96
N LYS A 86 52.10 -17.39 -9.30
CA LYS A 86 50.70 -17.59 -8.93
C LYS A 86 50.35 -16.57 -7.86
N LEU A 87 49.34 -15.73 -8.12
CA LEU A 87 48.83 -14.79 -7.14
C LEU A 87 48.41 -15.55 -5.87
N ASP A 88 48.93 -15.09 -4.74
CA ASP A 88 48.69 -15.65 -3.43
C ASP A 88 47.25 -15.30 -2.98
N SER A 89 46.36 -16.28 -3.07
CA SER A 89 44.97 -16.16 -2.63
C SER A 89 44.86 -15.88 -1.14
N ASP A 90 45.77 -16.42 -0.34
CA ASP A 90 45.76 -16.27 1.12
C ASP A 90 46.22 -14.87 1.50
N ALA A 91 47.22 -14.33 0.80
CA ALA A 91 47.61 -12.93 0.92
C ALA A 91 46.45 -11.99 0.54
N ARG A 92 45.73 -12.28 -0.55
CA ARG A 92 44.59 -11.45 -0.98
C ARG A 92 43.47 -11.44 0.05
N THR A 93 43.12 -12.60 0.60
CA THR A 93 42.13 -12.71 1.69
C THR A 93 42.60 -11.94 2.92
N TRP A 94 43.85 -12.13 3.34
CA TRP A 94 44.42 -11.46 4.50
C TRP A 94 44.39 -9.93 4.38
N TYR A 95 44.80 -9.35 3.24
CA TYR A 95 44.76 -7.90 3.04
C TYR A 95 43.34 -7.35 2.88
N THR A 96 42.39 -8.15 2.37
CA THR A 96 40.97 -7.78 2.28
C THR A 96 40.32 -7.72 3.66
N GLU A 97 40.75 -8.60 4.57
CA GLU A 97 40.26 -8.67 5.96
C GLU A 97 41.06 -7.78 6.91
N TYR A 98 42.24 -7.29 6.51
CA TYR A 98 43.08 -6.46 7.34
C TYR A 98 42.41 -5.13 7.69
N GLU A 99 42.18 -4.94 8.98
CA GLU A 99 41.58 -3.75 9.56
C GLU A 99 42.64 -2.94 10.32
N TYR A 100 42.60 -1.63 10.14
CA TYR A 100 43.48 -0.70 10.85
C TYR A 100 42.71 0.53 11.30
N GLU A 101 43.22 1.20 12.33
CA GLU A 101 42.59 2.40 12.86
C GLU A 101 43.00 3.64 12.05
N MET A 102 42.01 4.35 11.52
CA MET A 102 42.19 5.60 10.80
C MET A 102 41.18 6.62 11.32
N ASN A 103 41.67 7.70 11.95
CA ASN A 103 40.83 8.72 12.58
C ASN A 103 39.82 8.12 13.59
N GLU A 104 40.30 7.28 14.52
CA GLU A 104 39.49 6.60 15.55
C GLU A 104 38.40 5.65 15.01
N LYS A 105 38.45 5.32 13.72
CA LYS A 105 37.56 4.34 13.08
C LYS A 105 38.36 3.16 12.56
N LEU A 106 37.81 1.98 12.74
CA LEU A 106 38.30 0.77 12.09
C LEU A 106 37.98 0.85 10.59
N THR A 107 38.98 0.78 9.74
CA THR A 107 38.82 0.79 8.28
C THR A 107 39.67 -0.29 7.64
N LYS A 108 39.35 -0.61 6.38
CA LYS A 108 40.06 -1.60 5.55
C LYS A 108 40.99 -0.91 4.54
N LEU A 109 41.92 -1.67 3.99
CA LEU A 109 42.81 -1.22 2.91
C LEU A 109 41.99 -0.88 1.64
N THR A 110 42.53 0.01 0.81
CA THR A 110 41.91 0.31 -0.50
C THR A 110 42.18 -0.84 -1.48
N PRO A 111 41.34 -1.03 -2.52
CA PRO A 111 41.55 -2.07 -3.52
C PRO A 111 42.95 -2.04 -4.16
N GLU A 112 43.49 -0.83 -4.40
CA GLU A 112 44.81 -0.63 -5.00
C GLU A 112 45.93 -1.12 -4.07
N LEU A 113 45.81 -0.83 -2.76
CA LEU A 113 46.78 -1.32 -1.76
C LEU A 113 46.67 -2.83 -1.56
N ILE A 114 45.46 -3.38 -1.60
CA ILE A 114 45.24 -4.84 -1.53
C ILE A 114 45.93 -5.52 -2.71
N GLU A 115 45.74 -4.99 -3.92
CA GLU A 115 46.37 -5.51 -5.13
C GLU A 115 47.90 -5.40 -5.08
N GLU A 116 48.43 -4.22 -4.73
CA GLU A 116 49.86 -4.00 -4.57
C GLU A 116 50.48 -4.99 -3.55
N TYR A 117 49.88 -5.11 -2.36
CA TYR A 117 50.41 -5.99 -1.32
C TYR A 117 50.24 -7.47 -1.65
N THR A 118 49.19 -7.86 -2.37
CA THR A 118 48.99 -9.23 -2.86
C THR A 118 50.07 -9.60 -3.87
N ILE A 119 50.34 -8.74 -4.85
CA ILE A 119 51.39 -8.95 -5.86
C ILE A 119 52.74 -9.05 -5.17
N ASN A 120 53.07 -8.11 -4.27
CA ASN A 120 54.32 -8.12 -3.52
C ASN A 120 54.49 -9.40 -2.67
N ALA A 121 53.43 -9.87 -2.00
CA ALA A 121 53.47 -11.10 -1.22
C ALA A 121 53.67 -12.34 -2.12
N SER A 122 53.01 -12.38 -3.27
CA SER A 122 53.14 -13.45 -4.27
C SER A 122 54.57 -13.56 -4.79
N VAL A 123 55.17 -12.42 -5.14
CA VAL A 123 56.57 -12.33 -5.57
C VAL A 123 57.51 -12.74 -4.45
N LEU A 124 57.32 -12.27 -3.21
CA LEU A 124 58.16 -12.67 -2.08
C LEU A 124 58.08 -14.16 -1.76
N ASN A 125 56.89 -14.76 -1.87
CA ASN A 125 56.71 -16.20 -1.71
C ASN A 125 57.45 -16.98 -2.80
N GLU A 126 57.42 -16.51 -4.04
CA GLU A 126 58.16 -17.15 -5.13
C GLU A 126 59.68 -17.02 -4.94
N LEU A 127 60.18 -15.84 -4.55
CA LEU A 127 61.59 -15.64 -4.22
C LEU A 127 62.03 -16.56 -3.05
N LEU A 128 61.17 -16.77 -2.04
CA LEU A 128 61.43 -17.70 -0.94
C LEU A 128 61.49 -19.16 -1.40
N LYS A 129 60.58 -19.59 -2.29
CA LYS A 129 60.62 -20.93 -2.91
C LYS A 129 61.91 -21.13 -3.71
N MET A 130 62.28 -20.17 -4.55
CA MET A 130 63.52 -20.19 -5.32
C MET A 130 64.75 -20.30 -4.41
N MET A 131 64.78 -19.58 -3.28
CA MET A 131 65.85 -19.72 -2.29
C MET A 131 65.90 -21.13 -1.67
N ALA A 132 64.75 -21.70 -1.32
CA ALA A 132 64.66 -23.03 -0.73
C ALA A 132 65.10 -24.13 -1.70
N GLN A 133 64.61 -24.10 -2.94
CA GLN A 133 65.00 -25.05 -4.00
C GLN A 133 66.51 -24.98 -4.27
N ARG A 134 67.07 -23.78 -4.40
CA ARG A 134 68.52 -23.61 -4.61
C ARG A 134 69.33 -24.10 -3.42
N ARG A 135 68.86 -23.91 -2.18
CA ARG A 135 69.51 -24.45 -0.99
C ARG A 135 69.51 -25.99 -1.00
N ALA A 136 68.40 -26.61 -1.36
CA ALA A 136 68.27 -28.07 -1.45
C ALA A 136 69.18 -28.67 -2.54
N ILE A 137 69.20 -28.08 -3.74
CA ILE A 137 70.07 -28.50 -4.85
C ILE A 137 71.55 -28.39 -4.43
N ARG A 138 71.94 -27.28 -3.78
CA ARG A 138 73.33 -27.06 -3.35
C ARG A 138 73.76 -28.00 -2.22
N GLN A 139 72.89 -28.29 -1.25
CA GLN A 139 73.15 -29.32 -0.23
C GLN A 139 73.35 -30.71 -0.85
N SER A 140 72.70 -30.99 -1.98
CA SER A 140 72.88 -32.26 -2.70
C SER A 140 74.13 -32.33 -3.58
N LEU A 141 74.79 -31.19 -3.85
CA LEU A 141 75.92 -31.06 -4.80
C LEU A 141 77.24 -30.56 -4.14
N ASN A 142 77.30 -30.39 -2.81
CA ASN A 142 78.46 -29.83 -2.10
C ASN A 142 78.99 -28.48 -2.66
N GLY A 143 78.10 -27.65 -3.23
CA GLY A 143 78.48 -26.39 -3.90
C GLY A 143 78.58 -25.16 -2.99
N SER A 144 79.45 -24.21 -3.37
CA SER A 144 79.66 -22.91 -2.68
C SER A 144 78.40 -22.02 -2.65
N THR A 145 78.27 -21.19 -1.61
CA THR A 145 77.17 -20.22 -1.42
C THR A 145 77.33 -18.91 -2.20
N ALA A 146 78.48 -18.65 -2.82
CA ALA A 146 78.75 -17.41 -3.56
C ALA A 146 77.75 -17.22 -4.72
N GLY A 147 77.30 -15.97 -4.94
CA GLY A 147 76.41 -15.59 -6.06
C GLY A 147 74.91 -15.94 -5.93
N ALA A 148 74.47 -16.60 -4.85
CA ALA A 148 73.05 -16.99 -4.67
C ALA A 148 72.09 -15.80 -4.70
N TRP A 149 72.47 -14.72 -4.01
CA TRP A 149 71.67 -13.51 -3.86
C TRP A 149 71.59 -12.65 -5.11
N GLU A 150 72.59 -12.74 -5.98
CA GLU A 150 72.59 -12.03 -7.26
C GLU A 150 71.50 -12.61 -8.18
N VAL A 151 71.33 -13.94 -8.16
CA VAL A 151 70.31 -14.58 -8.97
C VAL A 151 68.90 -14.29 -8.45
N ILE A 152 68.68 -14.35 -7.14
CA ILE A 152 67.39 -13.96 -6.54
C ILE A 152 67.05 -12.50 -6.87
N TYR A 153 68.04 -11.62 -6.79
CA TYR A 153 67.86 -10.20 -7.13
C TYR A 153 67.48 -10.03 -8.61
N LYS A 154 68.20 -10.69 -9.53
CA LYS A 154 67.87 -10.69 -10.96
C LYS A 154 66.46 -11.25 -11.23
N SER A 155 66.05 -12.31 -10.54
CA SER A 155 64.68 -12.85 -10.64
C SER A 155 63.63 -11.88 -10.13
N SER A 156 63.90 -11.16 -9.03
CA SER A 156 62.98 -10.10 -8.56
C SER A 156 62.85 -8.97 -9.57
N GLU A 157 63.93 -8.53 -10.20
CA GLU A 157 63.85 -7.45 -11.21
C GLU A 157 63.13 -7.93 -12.49
N ALA A 158 63.33 -9.18 -12.92
CA ALA A 158 62.56 -9.75 -14.03
C ALA A 158 61.05 -9.80 -13.73
N MET A 159 60.66 -10.23 -12.52
CA MET A 159 59.25 -10.23 -12.10
C MET A 159 58.67 -8.82 -11.95
N ARG A 160 59.50 -7.78 -11.79
CA ARG A 160 59.04 -6.38 -11.74
C ARG A 160 58.52 -5.92 -13.09
N GLU A 161 59.14 -6.36 -14.19
CA GLU A 161 58.69 -6.02 -15.54
C GLU A 161 57.36 -6.68 -15.89
N GLU A 162 57.14 -7.93 -15.44
CA GLU A 162 55.94 -8.71 -15.75
C GLU A 162 54.75 -8.42 -14.80
N TYR A 163 55.00 -8.29 -13.49
CA TYR A 163 53.95 -8.17 -12.47
C TYR A 163 53.84 -6.78 -11.85
N HIS A 164 54.71 -5.84 -12.25
CA HIS A 164 54.71 -4.43 -11.79
C HIS A 164 54.73 -4.25 -10.26
N HIS A 165 55.41 -5.14 -9.55
CA HIS A 165 55.47 -5.12 -8.09
C HIS A 165 56.31 -3.95 -7.54
N THR A 166 56.06 -3.53 -6.30
CA THR A 166 56.69 -2.34 -5.68
C THR A 166 57.80 -2.68 -4.66
N LEU A 167 58.27 -3.93 -4.60
CA LEU A 167 59.39 -4.35 -3.73
C LEU A 167 60.68 -3.51 -3.93
N PRO A 168 61.56 -3.40 -2.92
CA PRO A 168 62.75 -2.54 -3.00
C PRO A 168 63.71 -2.91 -4.14
N GLN A 169 64.14 -1.92 -4.93
CA GLN A 169 65.15 -2.07 -6.00
C GLN A 169 66.59 -2.20 -5.48
N ASN A 170 66.83 -1.91 -4.19
CA ASN A 170 68.17 -2.06 -3.61
C ASN A 170 68.32 -3.47 -3.04
N GLN A 171 69.35 -4.22 -3.46
CA GLN A 171 69.58 -5.61 -3.04
C GLN A 171 69.63 -5.79 -1.51
N ALA A 172 70.27 -4.87 -0.77
CA ALA A 172 70.33 -4.93 0.68
C ALA A 172 68.95 -4.69 1.33
N ARG A 173 68.15 -3.78 0.78
CA ARG A 173 66.78 -3.52 1.24
C ARG A 173 65.83 -4.65 0.88
N LEU A 174 65.96 -5.26 -0.30
CA LEU A 174 65.21 -6.44 -0.69
C LEU A 174 65.51 -7.61 0.25
N LYS A 175 66.78 -7.84 0.58
CA LYS A 175 67.20 -8.84 1.57
C LYS A 175 66.59 -8.57 2.95
N ALA A 176 66.58 -7.31 3.41
CA ALA A 176 65.92 -6.94 4.66
C ALA A 176 64.41 -7.19 4.61
N LYS A 177 63.75 -6.89 3.48
CA LYS A 177 62.33 -7.09 3.29
C LYS A 177 61.94 -8.58 3.25
N ILE A 178 62.73 -9.42 2.58
CA ILE A 178 62.54 -10.88 2.58
C ILE A 178 62.73 -11.43 3.99
N LYS A 179 63.72 -10.94 4.76
CA LYS A 179 63.92 -11.34 6.16
C LYS A 179 62.71 -10.97 7.02
N ALA A 180 62.18 -9.75 6.88
CA ALA A 180 60.99 -9.29 7.60
C ALA A 180 59.74 -10.10 7.21
N PHE A 181 59.53 -10.36 5.92
CA PHE A 181 58.41 -11.17 5.43
C PHE A 181 58.48 -12.61 5.94
N LYS A 182 59.67 -13.18 6.06
CA LYS A 182 59.86 -14.51 6.66
C LYS A 182 59.55 -14.54 8.16
N ALA A 183 59.73 -13.43 8.88
CA ALA A 183 59.48 -13.34 10.32
C ALA A 183 58.02 -12.98 10.64
N ASP A 184 57.50 -11.95 9.98
CA ASP A 184 56.22 -11.31 10.33
C ASP A 184 55.11 -11.57 9.29
N GLY A 185 55.40 -12.35 8.22
CA GLY A 185 54.44 -12.69 7.17
C GLY A 185 53.89 -11.47 6.41
N TYR A 186 52.60 -11.52 6.06
CA TYR A 186 51.89 -10.48 5.32
C TYR A 186 51.91 -9.10 6.01
N LYS A 187 51.88 -9.06 7.34
CA LYS A 187 51.94 -7.81 8.11
C LYS A 187 53.18 -6.97 7.80
N SER A 188 54.29 -7.61 7.44
CA SER A 188 55.54 -6.93 7.08
C SER A 188 55.43 -6.02 5.85
N LEU A 189 54.42 -6.22 4.99
CA LEU A 189 54.21 -5.43 3.78
C LEU A 189 53.37 -4.17 4.02
N ILE A 190 52.62 -4.11 5.12
CA ILE A 190 51.83 -2.92 5.47
C ILE A 190 52.76 -1.73 5.74
N SER A 191 52.57 -0.65 4.99
CA SER A 191 53.33 0.58 5.18
C SER A 191 52.96 1.24 6.51
N GLY A 192 53.94 1.72 7.28
CA GLY A 192 53.69 2.48 8.52
C GLY A 192 52.96 3.81 8.33
N LYS A 193 52.74 4.24 7.07
CA LYS A 193 51.86 5.38 6.74
C LYS A 193 50.38 5.01 6.85
N VAL A 194 50.04 3.73 6.69
CA VAL A 194 48.68 3.20 6.83
C VAL A 194 48.32 3.25 8.32
N GLY A 195 47.30 4.03 8.67
CA GLY A 195 46.88 4.23 10.07
C GLY A 195 47.68 5.27 10.85
N ASN A 196 48.39 6.18 10.17
CA ASN A 196 49.19 7.20 10.87
C ASN A 196 48.31 8.16 11.71
N ARG A 197 48.42 8.01 13.04
CA ARG A 197 47.72 8.81 14.07
C ARG A 197 48.20 10.26 14.20
N ASN A 198 49.35 10.62 13.62
CA ASN A 198 49.92 11.98 13.73
C ASN A 198 49.06 13.08 13.07
N THR A 199 47.95 12.72 12.42
CA THR A 199 47.04 13.63 11.72
C THR A 199 45.78 13.99 12.51
N VAL A 200 45.57 13.45 13.72
CA VAL A 200 44.41 13.79 14.57
C VAL A 200 44.67 15.15 15.23
N LYS A 201 44.23 16.22 14.54
CA LYS A 201 44.50 17.62 14.92
C LYS A 201 43.53 18.19 15.97
N MET A 202 42.46 17.48 16.31
CA MET A 202 41.36 18.03 17.11
C MET A 202 40.95 17.06 18.21
N THR A 203 40.88 17.56 19.44
CA THR A 203 40.43 16.80 20.61
C THR A 203 38.91 16.64 20.57
N LYS A 204 38.41 15.63 21.28
CA LYS A 204 36.97 15.35 21.37
C LYS A 204 36.21 16.54 21.96
N GLU A 205 36.77 17.15 23.00
CA GLU A 205 36.21 18.29 23.72
C GLU A 205 36.09 19.52 22.80
N PHE A 206 37.12 19.78 21.99
CA PHE A 206 37.09 20.88 21.03
C PHE A 206 36.05 20.63 19.92
N GLY A 207 35.94 19.39 19.43
CA GLY A 207 34.88 19.02 18.50
C GLY A 207 33.48 19.27 19.06
N LEU A 208 33.22 18.87 20.31
CA LEU A 208 31.94 19.12 20.98
C LEU A 208 31.63 20.62 21.12
N LEU A 209 32.64 21.44 21.40
CA LEU A 209 32.48 22.90 21.42
C LEU A 209 32.06 23.44 20.05
N LEU A 210 32.69 23.00 18.95
CA LEU A 210 32.33 23.46 17.61
C LEU A 210 30.90 23.07 17.24
N ILE A 211 30.44 21.88 17.64
CA ILE A 211 29.05 21.45 17.49
C ILE A 211 28.13 22.37 18.29
N ALA A 212 28.45 22.64 19.56
CA ALA A 212 27.67 23.53 20.41
C ALA A 212 27.55 24.95 19.83
N LEU A 213 28.67 25.51 19.33
CA LEU A 213 28.67 26.81 18.65
C LEU A 213 27.82 26.77 17.37
N LYS A 214 27.84 25.67 16.59
CA LYS A 214 27.02 25.54 15.38
C LYS A 214 25.53 25.44 15.68
N ARG A 215 25.17 24.86 16.84
CA ARG A 215 23.80 24.80 17.36
C ARG A 215 23.32 26.12 17.97
N SER A 216 24.22 27.07 18.25
CA SER A 216 23.91 28.33 18.92
C SER A 216 22.96 29.21 18.10
N ARG A 217 21.99 29.81 18.80
CA ARG A 217 21.08 30.84 18.26
C ARG A 217 21.40 32.25 18.75
N THR A 218 22.28 32.39 19.73
CA THR A 218 22.64 33.65 20.37
C THR A 218 24.15 33.68 20.71
N PRO A 219 25.01 34.12 19.78
CA PRO A 219 24.71 34.49 18.40
C PRO A 219 24.64 33.27 17.47
N VAL A 220 24.16 33.48 16.24
CA VAL A 220 24.28 32.53 15.13
C VAL A 220 25.62 32.78 14.43
N TYR A 221 26.43 31.74 14.27
CA TYR A 221 27.76 31.85 13.64
C TYR A 221 27.74 31.41 12.17
N THR A 222 28.35 32.22 11.30
CA THR A 222 28.81 31.73 9.99
C THR A 222 29.97 30.75 10.17
N ASP A 223 30.29 29.93 9.16
CA ASP A 223 31.39 28.98 9.28
C ASP A 223 32.75 29.67 9.54
N ALA A 224 32.97 30.89 9.04
CA ALA A 224 34.18 31.67 9.32
C ALA A 224 34.22 32.13 10.79
N GLN A 225 33.12 32.71 11.29
CA GLN A 225 33.03 33.15 12.69
C GLN A 225 33.09 31.97 13.67
N LEU A 226 32.53 30.82 13.31
CA LEU A 226 32.62 29.58 14.11
C LEU A 226 34.08 29.11 14.25
N PHE A 227 34.86 29.22 13.18
CA PHE A 227 36.28 28.86 13.18
C PHE A 227 37.10 29.81 14.06
N GLU A 228 36.87 31.11 13.95
CA GLU A 228 37.52 32.13 14.77
C GLU A 228 37.19 31.96 16.25
N GLU A 229 35.90 31.88 16.58
CA GLU A 229 35.43 31.74 17.96
C GLU A 229 35.84 30.40 18.58
N GLY A 230 35.77 29.32 17.79
CA GLY A 230 36.25 28.00 18.21
C GLY A 230 37.74 28.03 18.55
N ASN A 231 38.57 28.65 17.70
CA ASN A 231 40.02 28.76 17.94
C ASN A 231 40.36 29.67 19.12
N ARG A 232 39.62 30.78 19.31
CA ARG A 232 39.78 31.65 20.48
C ARG A 232 39.58 30.87 21.78
N ARG A 233 38.47 30.14 21.89
CA ARG A 233 38.17 29.31 23.06
C ARG A 233 39.09 28.08 23.17
N ALA A 234 39.60 27.55 22.07
CA ALA A 234 40.59 26.47 22.10
C ALA A 234 41.85 26.91 22.85
N ILE A 235 42.36 28.12 22.56
CA ILE A 235 43.53 28.69 23.24
C ILE A 235 43.24 28.89 24.74
N GLU A 236 42.08 29.43 25.09
CA GLU A 236 41.65 29.64 26.49
C GLU A 236 41.58 28.32 27.29
N ASN A 237 41.18 27.23 26.64
CA ASN A 237 41.09 25.90 27.24
C ASN A 237 42.38 25.06 27.08
N GLY A 238 43.47 25.64 26.54
CA GLY A 238 44.74 24.95 26.34
C GLY A 238 44.74 23.89 25.23
N TRP A 239 43.75 23.91 24.33
CA TRP A 239 43.68 23.02 23.16
C TRP A 239 44.44 23.60 21.96
N LYS A 240 44.88 22.72 21.06
CA LYS A 240 45.55 23.15 19.82
C LYS A 240 44.53 23.76 18.84
N PRO A 241 44.71 25.03 18.40
CA PRO A 241 43.80 25.64 17.45
C PRO A 241 43.87 24.99 16.07
N LEU A 242 42.74 24.98 15.36
CA LEU A 242 42.66 24.50 14.00
C LEU A 242 43.41 25.43 13.05
N LYS A 243 44.20 24.84 12.14
CA LYS A 243 44.99 25.59 11.15
C LYS A 243 44.24 25.90 9.85
N SER A 244 43.05 25.34 9.64
CA SER A 244 42.34 25.44 8.35
C SER A 244 40.83 25.41 8.53
N LEU A 245 40.17 26.46 8.04
CA LEU A 245 38.71 26.54 7.92
C LEU A 245 38.15 25.42 7.03
N ALA A 246 38.83 25.10 5.93
CA ALA A 246 38.40 24.04 5.02
C ALA A 246 38.39 22.67 5.70
N TRP A 247 39.40 22.37 6.53
CA TRP A 247 39.43 21.15 7.33
C TRP A 247 38.26 21.10 8.32
N MET A 248 38.02 22.21 9.04
CA MET A 248 36.90 22.31 9.99
C MET A 248 35.56 22.06 9.30
N LYS A 249 35.33 22.68 8.13
CA LYS A 249 34.12 22.43 7.33
C LYS A 249 34.01 20.94 6.96
N ARG A 250 35.07 20.33 6.42
CA ARG A 250 35.06 18.91 6.06
C ARG A 250 34.70 18.01 7.26
N TRP A 251 35.19 18.33 8.45
CA TRP A 251 34.85 17.60 9.68
C TRP A 251 33.39 17.87 10.12
N LEU A 252 32.98 19.13 10.22
CA LEU A 252 31.67 19.55 10.73
C LEU A 252 30.50 19.09 9.83
N TYR A 253 30.72 19.02 8.51
CA TYR A 253 29.74 18.55 7.53
C TYR A 253 29.90 17.05 7.19
N SER A 254 30.76 16.32 7.89
CA SER A 254 30.82 14.86 7.76
C SER A 254 29.50 14.21 8.21
N SER A 255 29.14 13.05 7.63
CA SER A 255 27.83 12.43 7.84
C SER A 255 27.49 12.17 9.31
N GLU A 256 28.49 11.83 10.13
CA GLU A 256 28.32 11.59 11.56
C GLU A 256 28.09 12.89 12.34
N ILE A 257 28.92 13.90 12.10
CA ILE A 257 28.87 15.15 12.86
C ILE A 257 27.70 16.04 12.42
N GLN A 258 27.37 16.04 11.13
CA GLN A 258 26.27 16.85 10.61
C GLN A 258 24.95 16.52 11.30
N GLN A 259 24.71 15.24 11.61
CA GLN A 259 23.51 14.79 12.33
C GLN A 259 23.35 15.42 13.71
N LEU A 260 24.46 15.78 14.37
CA LEU A 260 24.47 16.31 15.73
C LEU A 260 24.09 17.79 15.84
N TRP A 261 24.04 18.54 14.72
CA TRP A 261 23.66 19.96 14.74
C TRP A 261 22.58 20.36 13.74
N PHE A 262 22.26 19.51 12.77
CA PHE A 262 21.37 19.87 11.66
C PHE A 262 19.96 20.27 12.11
N ASP A 263 19.40 19.59 13.12
CA ASP A 263 18.11 19.92 13.74
C ASP A 263 18.11 21.35 14.30
N ALA A 264 19.19 21.73 14.98
CA ALA A 264 19.30 23.03 15.61
C ALA A 264 19.50 24.16 14.61
N VAL A 265 19.86 23.87 13.35
CA VAL A 265 20.06 24.87 12.27
C VAL A 265 18.87 24.91 11.31
N HIS A 266 18.36 23.76 10.89
CA HIS A 266 17.34 23.62 9.85
C HIS A 266 15.97 23.13 10.36
N GLY A 267 15.86 22.79 11.64
CA GLY A 267 14.64 22.25 12.27
C GLY A 267 14.62 20.72 12.32
N GLU A 268 13.92 20.17 13.32
CA GLU A 268 13.80 18.72 13.55
C GLU A 268 13.19 18.00 12.34
N ASN A 269 12.11 18.55 11.75
CA ASN A 269 11.47 17.93 10.59
C ASN A 269 12.43 17.79 9.39
N ALA A 270 13.28 18.78 9.14
CA ALA A 270 14.28 18.73 8.08
C ALA A 270 15.36 17.67 8.38
N ALA A 271 15.77 17.56 9.65
CA ALA A 271 16.70 16.52 10.10
C ALA A 271 16.10 15.12 9.93
N ARG A 272 14.85 14.91 10.36
CA ARG A 272 14.10 13.67 10.20
C ARG A 272 13.99 13.25 8.73
N LEU A 273 13.70 14.20 7.83
CA LEU A 273 13.61 13.94 6.39
C LEU A 273 14.96 13.59 5.75
N LYS A 274 16.07 14.12 6.29
CA LYS A 274 17.41 13.92 5.75
C LYS A 274 18.08 12.65 6.27
N PHE A 275 18.00 12.39 7.57
CA PHE A 275 18.75 11.32 8.26
C PHE A 275 17.87 10.15 8.73
N GLY A 276 16.56 10.35 8.88
CA GLY A 276 15.66 9.28 9.30
C GLY A 276 15.62 8.15 8.28
N ARG A 277 15.69 6.90 8.77
CA ARG A 277 15.51 5.71 7.93
C ARG A 277 14.10 5.71 7.33
N LYS A 278 14.02 5.82 6.01
CA LYS A 278 12.75 5.73 5.27
C LYS A 278 12.44 4.27 4.98
N GLN A 279 11.23 3.82 5.31
CA GLN A 279 10.75 2.51 4.86
C GLN A 279 10.49 2.57 3.35
N LYS A 280 10.92 1.53 2.62
CA LYS A 280 10.51 1.34 1.23
C LYS A 280 9.20 0.57 1.24
N THR A 281 8.11 1.24 0.87
CA THR A 281 6.79 0.61 0.73
C THR A 281 6.59 0.16 -0.71
N GLN A 282 5.81 -0.90 -0.90
CA GLN A 282 5.29 -1.30 -2.19
C GLN A 282 3.82 -0.89 -2.27
N LEU A 283 3.33 -0.61 -3.47
CA LEU A 283 1.91 -0.34 -3.70
C LEU A 283 1.11 -1.64 -3.53
N PRO A 284 -0.20 -1.53 -3.19
CA PRO A 284 -1.07 -2.70 -3.15
C PRO A 284 -1.15 -3.40 -4.51
N THR A 285 -1.33 -4.71 -4.49
CA THR A 285 -1.42 -5.55 -5.70
C THR A 285 -2.86 -5.94 -6.06
N ARG A 286 -3.83 -5.62 -5.20
CA ARG A 286 -5.25 -5.92 -5.41
C ARG A 286 -6.07 -4.63 -5.33
N ARG A 287 -7.17 -4.58 -6.08
CA ARG A 287 -8.16 -3.50 -5.97
C ARG A 287 -8.73 -3.44 -4.56
N ASP A 288 -9.21 -2.28 -4.14
CA ASP A 288 -9.94 -2.08 -2.88
C ASP A 288 -9.15 -2.44 -1.61
N SER A 289 -7.86 -2.77 -1.74
CA SER A 289 -6.97 -3.00 -0.60
C SER A 289 -6.65 -1.72 0.15
N LEU A 290 -6.48 -0.62 -0.59
CA LEU A 290 -6.16 0.69 -0.04
C LEU A 290 -6.78 1.77 -0.92
N TRP A 291 -7.64 2.58 -0.32
CA TRP A 291 -8.12 3.82 -0.92
C TRP A 291 -7.46 5.01 -0.26
N TYR A 292 -7.08 6.00 -1.08
CA TYR A 292 -6.69 7.32 -0.61
C TYR A 292 -7.88 8.28 -0.71
N GLY A 293 -8.16 8.99 0.37
CA GLY A 293 -9.12 10.10 0.39
C GLY A 293 -8.40 11.41 0.68
N ASP A 294 -8.51 12.40 -0.21
CA ASP A 294 -7.83 13.68 -0.02
C ASP A 294 -8.57 14.85 -0.66
N GLY A 295 -8.46 16.00 -0.01
CA GLY A 295 -9.00 17.27 -0.49
C GLY A 295 -7.91 18.06 -1.21
N THR A 296 -8.19 18.50 -2.43
CA THR A 296 -7.29 19.37 -3.19
C THR A 296 -8.04 20.53 -3.81
N ARG A 297 -7.35 21.66 -3.99
CA ARG A 297 -7.86 22.74 -4.84
C ARG A 297 -8.04 22.22 -6.27
N LEU A 298 -9.18 22.53 -6.87
CA LEU A 298 -9.43 22.26 -8.27
C LEU A 298 -8.76 23.37 -9.09
N ASN A 299 -7.74 23.01 -9.88
CA ASN A 299 -6.94 23.95 -10.67
C ASN A 299 -7.64 24.35 -11.99
N LEU A 300 -8.93 24.66 -11.92
CA LEU A 300 -9.75 25.11 -13.02
C LEU A 300 -10.57 26.33 -12.58
N TYR A 301 -10.63 27.36 -13.43
CA TYR A 301 -11.46 28.53 -13.19
C TYR A 301 -12.89 28.32 -13.69
N TYR A 302 -13.84 28.93 -12.98
CA TYR A 302 -15.24 29.03 -13.39
C TYR A 302 -15.78 30.42 -13.06
N GLN A 303 -16.92 30.76 -13.67
CA GLN A 303 -17.66 31.99 -13.40
C GLN A 303 -18.80 31.71 -12.41
N ASP A 304 -18.84 32.47 -11.31
CA ASP A 304 -19.95 32.41 -10.36
C ASP A 304 -21.21 33.14 -10.89
N LYS A 305 -22.31 33.05 -10.15
CA LYS A 305 -23.59 33.69 -10.52
C LYS A 305 -23.51 35.22 -10.61
N GLU A 306 -22.50 35.83 -9.99
CA GLU A 306 -22.25 37.27 -9.97
C GLU A 306 -21.27 37.70 -11.09
N GLY A 307 -20.77 36.75 -11.88
CA GLY A 307 -19.83 37.01 -12.96
C GLY A 307 -18.35 37.04 -12.54
N ASN A 308 -18.03 36.70 -11.28
CA ASN A 308 -16.67 36.67 -10.77
C ASN A 308 -15.95 35.37 -11.13
N VAL A 309 -14.65 35.46 -11.38
CA VAL A 309 -13.80 34.30 -11.61
C VAL A 309 -13.45 33.67 -10.27
N ARG A 310 -13.77 32.39 -10.10
CA ARG A 310 -13.48 31.63 -8.88
C ARG A 310 -12.82 30.28 -9.21
N THR A 311 -12.28 29.67 -8.17
CA THR A 311 -11.85 28.26 -8.15
C THR A 311 -12.51 27.58 -6.96
N THR A 312 -12.69 26.28 -7.03
CA THR A 312 -13.34 25.48 -5.98
C THR A 312 -12.38 24.41 -5.45
N MET A 313 -12.85 23.59 -4.52
CA MET A 313 -12.11 22.43 -4.00
C MET A 313 -12.83 21.15 -4.38
N VAL A 314 -12.07 20.07 -4.45
CA VAL A 314 -12.59 18.73 -4.70
C VAL A 314 -12.00 17.77 -3.69
N TYR A 315 -12.86 16.93 -3.12
CA TYR A 315 -12.45 15.76 -2.35
C TYR A 315 -12.50 14.55 -3.27
N GLU A 316 -11.39 13.83 -3.41
CA GLU A 316 -11.24 12.67 -4.28
C GLU A 316 -10.97 11.40 -3.49
N VAL A 317 -11.52 10.29 -3.95
CA VAL A 317 -11.28 8.94 -3.44
C VAL A 317 -10.72 8.08 -4.56
N ILE A 318 -9.52 7.55 -4.35
CA ILE A 318 -8.71 6.89 -5.38
C ILE A 318 -8.28 5.49 -4.91
N ASP A 319 -8.44 4.49 -5.77
CA ASP A 319 -7.84 3.17 -5.54
C ASP A 319 -6.33 3.20 -5.77
N ALA A 320 -5.55 2.81 -4.77
CA ALA A 320 -4.09 2.95 -4.79
C ALA A 320 -3.37 1.99 -5.74
N MET A 321 -3.98 0.85 -6.10
CA MET A 321 -3.37 -0.15 -6.98
C MET A 321 -3.49 0.26 -8.45
N SER A 322 -4.70 0.66 -8.84
CA SER A 322 -5.08 0.96 -10.23
C SER A 322 -5.01 2.44 -10.58
N GLU A 323 -4.94 3.32 -9.56
CA GLU A 323 -5.07 4.78 -9.69
C GLU A 323 -6.41 5.25 -10.25
N VAL A 324 -7.45 4.40 -10.22
CA VAL A 324 -8.81 4.77 -10.59
C VAL A 324 -9.38 5.77 -9.59
N MET A 325 -9.91 6.87 -10.09
CA MET A 325 -10.68 7.83 -9.30
C MET A 325 -12.10 7.30 -9.13
N LEU A 326 -12.39 6.74 -7.96
CA LEU A 326 -13.63 6.01 -7.67
C LEU A 326 -14.80 6.92 -7.32
N GLY A 327 -14.53 7.99 -6.57
CA GLY A 327 -15.58 8.91 -6.12
C GLY A 327 -15.03 10.29 -5.82
N TYR A 328 -15.88 11.31 -5.93
CA TYR A 328 -15.48 12.69 -5.73
C TYR A 328 -16.65 13.56 -5.30
N TRP A 329 -16.33 14.72 -4.74
CA TRP A 329 -17.30 15.78 -4.49
C TRP A 329 -16.67 17.16 -4.59
N ILE A 330 -17.31 18.07 -5.32
CA ILE A 330 -16.86 19.45 -5.49
C ILE A 330 -17.60 20.34 -4.49
N SER A 331 -16.86 21.08 -3.67
CA SER A 331 -17.40 21.98 -2.64
C SER A 331 -16.41 23.09 -2.32
N ASP A 332 -16.91 24.29 -2.05
CA ASP A 332 -16.11 25.45 -1.58
C ASP A 332 -15.81 25.39 -0.06
N SER A 333 -16.44 24.44 0.64
CA SER A 333 -16.19 24.16 2.04
C SER A 333 -15.56 22.79 2.20
N GLU A 334 -14.37 22.72 2.82
CA GLU A 334 -13.74 21.47 3.26
C GLU A 334 -14.51 20.88 4.45
N ASP A 335 -15.69 20.35 4.16
CA ASP A 335 -16.64 19.90 5.16
C ASP A 335 -16.88 18.38 5.10
N TYR A 336 -17.44 17.89 6.22
CA TYR A 336 -17.95 16.53 6.40
C TYR A 336 -18.76 16.04 5.18
N GLU A 337 -19.55 16.93 4.59
CA GLU A 337 -20.43 16.63 3.46
C GLU A 337 -19.63 16.18 2.23
N ALA A 338 -18.53 16.88 1.89
CA ALA A 338 -17.72 16.53 0.73
C ALA A 338 -17.10 15.13 0.84
N GLN A 339 -16.57 14.81 2.01
CA GLN A 339 -16.02 13.48 2.29
C GLN A 339 -17.10 12.41 2.23
N TYR A 340 -18.26 12.65 2.86
CA TYR A 340 -19.39 11.73 2.87
C TYR A 340 -19.86 11.38 1.45
N HIS A 341 -20.08 12.40 0.60
CA HIS A 341 -20.53 12.18 -0.77
C HIS A 341 -19.46 11.50 -1.64
N ALA A 342 -18.20 11.89 -1.50
CA ALA A 342 -17.12 11.28 -2.28
C ALA A 342 -16.94 9.80 -1.94
N PHE A 343 -16.95 9.42 -0.66
CA PHE A 343 -16.89 8.02 -0.25
C PHE A 343 -18.14 7.24 -0.65
N ARG A 344 -19.32 7.85 -0.56
CA ARG A 344 -20.56 7.22 -1.05
C ARG A 344 -20.46 6.88 -2.53
N MET A 345 -20.03 7.84 -3.34
CA MET A 345 -19.83 7.64 -4.76
C MET A 345 -18.78 6.55 -5.01
N ALA A 346 -17.68 6.54 -4.26
CA ALA A 346 -16.63 5.52 -4.40
C ALA A 346 -17.14 4.11 -4.10
N ILE A 347 -17.94 3.94 -3.04
CA ILE A 347 -18.59 2.66 -2.71
C ILE A 347 -19.57 2.24 -3.81
N GLN A 348 -20.36 3.16 -4.36
CA GLN A 348 -21.27 2.88 -5.46
C GLN A 348 -20.52 2.46 -6.74
N THR A 349 -19.41 3.12 -7.06
CA THR A 349 -18.56 2.80 -8.21
C THR A 349 -17.85 1.45 -8.02
N SER A 350 -17.31 1.20 -6.83
CA SER A 350 -16.57 -0.04 -6.55
C SER A 350 -17.48 -1.25 -6.40
N GLY A 351 -18.65 -1.07 -5.79
CA GLY A 351 -19.54 -2.15 -5.35
C GLY A 351 -19.00 -2.96 -4.18
N HIS A 352 -17.87 -2.57 -3.60
CA HIS A 352 -17.16 -3.30 -2.54
C HIS A 352 -16.82 -2.38 -1.38
N LYS A 353 -16.72 -2.98 -0.19
CA LYS A 353 -16.24 -2.29 1.01
C LYS A 353 -14.71 -2.38 1.06
N PRO A 354 -13.95 -1.27 0.96
CA PRO A 354 -12.49 -1.32 0.94
C PRO A 354 -11.91 -1.83 2.25
N TYR A 355 -10.74 -2.45 2.15
CA TYR A 355 -10.03 -2.97 3.31
C TYR A 355 -9.42 -1.83 4.13
N GLU A 356 -8.63 -0.96 3.49
CA GLU A 356 -8.01 0.18 4.15
C GLU A 356 -8.37 1.52 3.51
N ILE A 357 -8.65 2.54 4.34
CA ILE A 357 -8.74 3.94 3.90
C ILE A 357 -7.64 4.77 4.58
N VAL A 358 -6.83 5.44 3.77
CA VAL A 358 -5.87 6.45 4.23
C VAL A 358 -6.35 7.82 3.81
N TYR A 359 -6.41 8.74 4.77
CA TYR A 359 -6.93 10.08 4.54
C TYR A 359 -6.08 11.14 5.23
N ASP A 360 -6.15 12.41 4.79
CA ASP A 360 -5.39 13.48 5.42
C ASP A 360 -5.93 13.82 6.83
N ASN A 361 -5.06 14.19 7.77
CA ASN A 361 -5.44 14.48 9.18
C ASN A 361 -6.07 15.87 9.36
N GLN A 362 -6.88 16.31 8.40
CA GLN A 362 -7.58 17.60 8.44
C GLN A 362 -8.76 17.56 9.41
N GLY A 363 -9.16 18.74 9.90
CA GLY A 363 -10.22 18.89 10.91
C GLY A 363 -11.57 18.26 10.54
N GLY A 364 -11.89 18.15 9.25
CA GLY A 364 -13.11 17.52 8.74
C GLY A 364 -13.22 16.03 9.10
N HIS A 365 -12.13 15.27 8.99
CA HIS A 365 -12.11 13.84 9.30
C HIS A 365 -12.38 13.53 10.78
N LYS A 366 -11.89 14.39 11.68
CA LYS A 366 -12.14 14.25 13.13
C LYS A 366 -13.62 14.46 13.48
N LYS A 367 -14.32 15.35 12.78
CA LYS A 367 -15.78 15.53 12.94
C LYS A 367 -16.57 14.34 12.36
N LEU A 368 -16.12 13.80 11.22
CA LEU A 368 -16.75 12.69 10.51
C LEU A 368 -16.64 11.35 11.26
N ASN A 369 -15.55 11.14 11.99
CA ASN A 369 -15.38 9.99 12.89
C ASN A 369 -15.89 10.23 14.32
N LYS A 370 -16.57 11.36 14.59
CA LYS A 370 -17.21 11.55 15.88
C LYS A 370 -18.37 10.56 15.99
N VAL A 371 -18.28 9.64 16.93
CA VAL A 371 -19.34 8.69 17.28
C VAL A 371 -20.63 9.47 17.49
N GLN A 372 -21.64 9.20 16.66
CA GLN A 372 -22.96 9.78 16.86
C GLN A 372 -23.62 9.08 18.06
N PRO A 373 -24.50 9.75 18.83
CA PRO A 373 -25.15 9.18 20.01
C PRO A 373 -25.92 7.87 19.77
N ASN A 374 -26.11 7.50 18.50
CA ASN A 374 -26.90 6.37 18.03
C ASN A 374 -26.12 5.37 17.15
N SER A 375 -24.77 5.40 17.12
CA SER A 375 -23.95 4.60 16.19
C SER A 375 -23.17 3.42 16.81
N ASN A 376 -23.59 2.90 17.96
CA ASN A 376 -22.94 1.77 18.66
C ASN A 376 -21.41 1.94 18.85
N GLY A 377 -20.94 3.17 19.08
CA GLY A 377 -19.51 3.43 19.27
C GLY A 377 -18.67 3.55 18.00
N LYS A 378 -19.24 3.38 16.79
CA LYS A 378 -18.53 3.45 15.50
C LYS A 378 -18.70 4.81 14.83
N GLY A 379 -17.61 5.35 14.29
CA GLY A 379 -17.60 6.53 13.40
C GLY A 379 -18.04 6.18 11.97
N PHE A 380 -18.08 7.16 11.08
CA PHE A 380 -18.44 6.93 9.68
C PHE A 380 -17.44 6.03 8.95
N LEU A 381 -16.12 6.26 9.11
CA LEU A 381 -15.11 5.45 8.42
C LEU A 381 -15.14 3.99 8.89
N ASP A 382 -15.38 3.74 10.18
CA ASP A 382 -15.55 2.37 10.73
C ASP A 382 -16.69 1.58 10.06
N LYS A 383 -17.69 2.27 9.50
CA LYS A 383 -18.79 1.63 8.80
C LYS A 383 -18.42 1.28 7.36
N ILE A 384 -17.60 2.09 6.70
CA ILE A 384 -17.33 1.99 5.26
C ILE A 384 -16.02 1.27 4.91
N CYS A 385 -15.14 0.97 5.88
CA CYS A 385 -13.95 0.15 5.62
C CYS A 385 -13.66 -0.82 6.78
N TYR A 386 -12.66 -1.69 6.60
CA TYR A 386 -12.18 -2.58 7.67
C TYR A 386 -11.19 -1.85 8.60
N SER A 387 -10.28 -1.06 8.02
CA SER A 387 -9.30 -0.26 8.76
C SER A 387 -9.17 1.13 8.15
N HIS A 388 -8.92 2.14 8.97
CA HIS A 388 -8.61 3.46 8.48
C HIS A 388 -7.51 4.11 9.31
N ARG A 389 -6.67 4.94 8.65
CA ARG A 389 -5.62 5.71 9.34
C ARG A 389 -5.48 7.09 8.75
N ALA A 390 -5.30 8.07 9.63
CA ALA A 390 -4.93 9.41 9.22
C ALA A 390 -3.47 9.45 8.79
N THR A 391 -3.18 10.25 7.77
CA THR A 391 -1.82 10.38 7.28
C THR A 391 -0.97 11.17 8.26
N MET A 392 0.20 10.64 8.62
CA MET A 392 1.15 11.38 9.44
C MET A 392 1.85 12.45 8.62
N PRO A 393 2.06 13.67 9.17
CA PRO A 393 2.80 14.73 8.50
C PRO A 393 4.18 14.24 8.00
N ASN A 394 4.41 14.40 6.70
CA ASN A 394 5.62 14.02 5.97
C ASN A 394 5.88 12.49 5.83
N ASN A 395 4.85 11.65 5.76
CA ASN A 395 4.98 10.22 5.44
C ASN A 395 4.88 9.90 3.93
N GLY A 396 5.21 8.67 3.53
CA GLY A 396 5.25 8.22 2.13
C GLY A 396 3.89 8.09 1.43
N SER A 397 2.79 7.89 2.17
CA SER A 397 1.45 7.75 1.58
C SER A 397 0.92 9.04 0.95
N SER A 398 1.12 10.20 1.59
CA SER A 398 0.78 11.52 0.99
C SER A 398 1.50 11.72 -0.35
N LYS A 399 2.74 11.26 -0.46
CA LYS A 399 3.53 11.44 -1.68
C LYS A 399 2.97 10.65 -2.87
N THR A 400 2.34 9.51 -2.63
CA THR A 400 1.74 8.71 -3.70
C THR A 400 0.53 9.40 -4.29
N ILE A 401 -0.41 9.87 -3.46
CA ILE A 401 -1.59 10.57 -3.95
C ILE A 401 -1.24 11.93 -4.58
N GLU A 402 -0.30 12.68 -3.98
CA GLU A 402 0.24 13.92 -4.57
C GLU A 402 0.84 13.68 -5.96
N ALA A 403 1.54 12.55 -6.15
CA ALA A 403 2.10 12.19 -7.45
C ALA A 403 1.01 11.81 -8.47
N ILE A 404 -0.07 11.16 -8.04
CA ILE A 404 -1.24 10.86 -8.88
C ILE A 404 -1.90 12.17 -9.33
N PHE A 405 -2.22 13.08 -8.39
CA PHE A 405 -2.79 14.39 -8.72
C PHE A 405 -1.88 15.23 -9.62
N GLY A 406 -0.57 15.22 -9.36
CA GLY A 406 0.40 15.92 -10.20
C GLY A 406 0.37 15.44 -11.65
N ARG A 407 0.27 14.11 -11.88
CA ARG A 407 0.13 13.55 -13.23
C ARG A 407 -1.22 13.86 -13.85
N PHE A 408 -2.30 13.74 -13.09
CA PHE A 408 -3.65 14.07 -13.59
C PHE A 408 -3.73 15.53 -14.05
N GLN A 409 -3.18 16.46 -13.26
CA GLN A 409 -3.11 17.87 -13.64
C GLN A 409 -2.30 18.10 -14.92
N GLN A 410 -1.11 17.49 -15.02
CA GLN A 410 -0.22 17.69 -16.18
C GLN A 410 -0.75 17.03 -17.46
N GLN A 411 -1.35 15.85 -17.33
CA GLN A 411 -1.73 15.04 -18.48
C GLN A 411 -3.16 15.30 -18.94
N VAL A 412 -4.06 15.71 -18.05
CA VAL A 412 -5.48 15.89 -18.35
C VAL A 412 -5.88 17.36 -18.18
N LEU A 413 -5.77 17.91 -16.96
CA LEU A 413 -6.33 19.24 -16.69
C LEU A 413 -5.62 20.38 -17.44
N HIS A 414 -4.33 20.25 -17.73
CA HIS A 414 -3.57 21.24 -18.51
C HIS A 414 -4.08 21.41 -19.96
N GLN A 415 -4.91 20.49 -20.45
CA GLN A 415 -5.49 20.59 -21.80
C GLN A 415 -6.65 21.59 -21.88
N TYR A 416 -7.22 22.00 -20.74
CA TYR A 416 -8.33 22.94 -20.71
C TYR A 416 -7.82 24.39 -20.64
N ASP A 417 -8.50 25.27 -21.35
CA ASP A 417 -8.20 26.71 -21.45
C ASP A 417 -8.44 27.46 -20.13
N ASN A 418 -9.35 26.97 -19.30
CA ASN A 418 -9.63 27.49 -17.96
C ASN A 418 -8.68 26.96 -16.87
N PHE A 419 -7.57 26.29 -17.22
CA PHE A 419 -6.59 25.77 -16.26
C PHE A 419 -5.83 26.88 -15.52
N THR A 420 -5.79 26.81 -14.19
CA THR A 420 -5.24 27.88 -13.34
C THR A 420 -3.71 27.90 -13.26
N GLY A 421 -3.03 26.94 -13.90
CA GLY A 421 -1.60 26.69 -13.70
C GLY A 421 -1.31 25.82 -12.46
N GLN A 422 -0.10 25.28 -12.38
CA GLN A 422 0.38 24.57 -11.18
C GLN A 422 0.90 25.62 -10.18
N ASN A 423 0.62 25.44 -8.88
CA ASN A 423 1.08 26.20 -7.70
C ASN A 423 2.02 27.41 -7.96
N ILE A 424 1.76 28.55 -7.32
CA ILE A 424 2.49 29.84 -7.46
C ILE A 424 4.03 29.72 -7.43
N THR A 425 4.58 28.70 -6.76
CA THR A 425 6.02 28.38 -6.65
C THR A 425 6.61 27.56 -7.82
N ALA A 426 5.85 27.22 -8.85
CA ALA A 426 6.33 26.46 -10.00
C ALA A 426 7.40 27.27 -10.79
N LYS A 427 8.60 26.69 -10.96
CA LYS A 427 9.75 27.33 -11.63
C LYS A 427 9.59 27.47 -13.16
N LYS A 428 8.65 26.75 -13.78
CA LYS A 428 8.45 26.75 -15.23
C LYS A 428 7.43 27.83 -15.63
N THR A 429 7.79 28.68 -16.58
CA THR A 429 6.93 29.76 -17.10
C THR A 429 5.65 29.22 -17.73
N SER A 430 5.71 28.05 -18.39
CA SER A 430 4.55 27.37 -18.99
C SER A 430 3.54 26.82 -17.97
N SER A 431 3.90 26.78 -16.69
CA SER A 431 3.01 26.34 -15.61
C SER A 431 2.24 27.50 -14.97
N ARG A 432 2.50 28.75 -15.40
CA ARG A 432 1.80 29.95 -14.92
C ARG A 432 0.64 30.29 -15.86
N PRO A 433 -0.54 30.64 -15.33
CA PRO A 433 -1.68 31.04 -16.16
C PRO A 433 -1.35 32.33 -16.93
N ASN A 434 -1.76 32.40 -18.20
CA ASN A 434 -1.68 33.63 -18.99
C ASN A 434 -2.80 34.59 -18.57
N LEU A 435 -2.50 35.51 -17.67
CA LEU A 435 -3.47 36.44 -17.07
C LEU A 435 -4.17 37.32 -18.13
N GLU A 436 -3.46 37.78 -19.17
CA GLU A 436 -4.04 38.62 -20.23
C GLU A 436 -5.08 37.85 -21.08
N SER A 437 -4.77 36.61 -21.44
CA SER A 437 -5.71 35.76 -22.18
C SER A 437 -6.92 35.36 -21.33
N MET A 438 -6.74 35.19 -20.02
CA MET A 438 -7.84 34.88 -19.11
C MET A 438 -8.76 36.08 -18.85
N GLU A 439 -8.20 37.28 -18.77
CA GLU A 439 -8.99 38.50 -18.60
C GLU A 439 -9.81 38.81 -19.85
N ALA A 440 -9.25 38.59 -21.05
CA ALA A 440 -9.95 38.70 -22.32
C ALA A 440 -11.10 37.68 -22.49
N ASN A 441 -10.91 36.45 -21.99
CA ASN A 441 -11.86 35.33 -22.14
C ASN A 441 -12.71 35.08 -20.89
N LYS A 442 -12.77 36.03 -19.94
CA LYS A 442 -13.52 35.86 -18.69
C LYS A 442 -14.98 35.46 -18.89
N LYS A 443 -15.61 35.93 -19.98
CA LYS A 443 -17.02 35.63 -20.32
C LYS A 443 -17.24 34.26 -20.94
N SER A 444 -16.19 33.55 -21.36
CA SER A 444 -16.27 32.20 -21.91
C SER A 444 -15.92 31.12 -20.88
N LEU A 445 -15.64 31.49 -19.63
CA LEU A 445 -15.42 30.54 -18.56
C LEU A 445 -16.71 29.77 -18.25
N PRO A 446 -16.61 28.47 -17.91
CA PRO A 446 -17.78 27.67 -17.58
C PRO A 446 -18.43 28.18 -16.28
N THR A 447 -19.74 27.95 -16.16
CA THR A 447 -20.46 28.02 -14.89
C THR A 447 -20.00 26.91 -13.93
N LEU A 448 -20.39 26.98 -12.66
CA LEU A 448 -20.06 25.92 -11.69
C LEU A 448 -20.60 24.54 -12.10
N ASP A 449 -21.79 24.47 -12.70
CA ASP A 449 -22.38 23.19 -13.10
C ASP A 449 -21.72 22.62 -14.37
N GLU A 450 -21.36 23.48 -15.32
CA GLU A 450 -20.53 23.09 -16.47
C GLU A 450 -19.13 22.65 -16.03
N LEU A 451 -18.52 23.32 -15.04
CA LEU A 451 -17.24 22.91 -14.46
C LEU A 451 -17.33 21.50 -13.86
N LYS A 452 -18.41 21.19 -13.14
CA LYS A 452 -18.63 19.85 -12.57
C LYS A 452 -18.73 18.77 -13.66
N ALA A 453 -19.42 19.07 -14.76
CA ALA A 453 -19.52 18.18 -15.92
C ALA A 453 -18.15 17.98 -16.59
N LEU A 454 -17.44 19.07 -16.87
CA LEU A 454 -16.09 19.06 -17.44
C LEU A 454 -15.12 18.25 -16.58
N TYR A 455 -15.20 18.42 -15.25
CA TYR A 455 -14.38 17.65 -14.34
C TYR A 455 -14.72 16.15 -14.33
N ALA A 456 -16.01 15.80 -14.42
CA ALA A 456 -16.45 14.41 -14.57
C ALA A 456 -15.85 13.76 -15.83
N GLU A 457 -15.88 14.48 -16.96
CA GLU A 457 -15.26 14.04 -18.22
C GLU A 457 -13.74 13.88 -18.08
N ALA A 458 -13.07 14.83 -17.41
CA ALA A 458 -11.63 14.74 -17.15
C ALA A 458 -11.28 13.47 -16.35
N ARG A 459 -12.07 13.13 -15.32
CA ARG A 459 -11.89 11.89 -14.54
C ARG A 459 -12.14 10.65 -15.39
N GLN A 460 -13.18 10.65 -16.22
CA GLN A 460 -13.44 9.54 -17.14
C GLN A 460 -12.27 9.33 -18.10
N LYS A 461 -11.72 10.41 -18.66
CA LYS A 461 -10.52 10.36 -19.49
C LYS A 461 -9.32 9.79 -18.73
N TRP A 462 -9.07 10.24 -17.50
CA TRP A 462 -8.01 9.70 -16.64
C TRP A 462 -8.15 8.21 -16.39
N ASN A 463 -9.35 7.76 -16.02
CA ASN A 463 -9.68 6.36 -15.74
C ASN A 463 -9.50 5.47 -17.00
N SER A 464 -9.74 6.02 -18.20
CA SER A 464 -9.51 5.34 -19.49
C SER A 464 -8.06 5.39 -19.98
N MET A 465 -7.20 6.24 -19.43
CA MET A 465 -5.79 6.32 -19.81
C MET A 465 -4.97 5.15 -19.27
N LYS A 466 -3.86 4.82 -19.96
CA LYS A 466 -2.95 3.74 -19.56
C LYS A 466 -2.33 3.98 -18.18
N HIS A 467 -2.33 2.94 -17.35
CA HIS A 467 -1.60 2.90 -16.09
C HIS A 467 -0.09 2.75 -16.35
N PRO A 468 0.79 3.52 -15.68
CA PRO A 468 2.22 3.56 -15.97
C PRO A 468 2.94 2.21 -15.77
N ILE A 469 2.44 1.36 -14.87
CA ILE A 469 3.06 0.07 -14.54
C ILE A 469 2.50 -1.08 -15.39
N TYR A 470 1.19 -1.07 -15.68
CA TYR A 470 0.49 -2.24 -16.23
C TYR A 470 0.22 -2.15 -17.73
N GLY A 471 0.40 -0.98 -18.36
CA GLY A 471 0.24 -0.78 -19.80
C GLY A 471 -1.20 -0.85 -20.34
N LYS A 472 -2.17 -1.28 -19.52
CA LYS A 472 -3.62 -1.27 -19.74
C LYS A 472 -4.27 0.01 -19.18
N SER A 473 -5.53 0.28 -19.51
CA SER A 473 -6.23 1.41 -18.89
C SER A 473 -6.36 1.22 -17.38
N ARG A 474 -6.50 2.31 -16.60
CA ARG A 474 -6.67 2.22 -15.14
C ARG A 474 -7.91 1.41 -14.78
N MET A 475 -9.02 1.63 -15.51
CA MET A 475 -10.24 0.83 -15.32
C MET A 475 -10.03 -0.65 -15.64
N GLU A 476 -9.36 -1.00 -16.73
CA GLU A 476 -9.08 -2.41 -17.04
C GLU A 476 -8.21 -3.07 -15.96
N VAL A 477 -7.22 -2.34 -15.42
CA VAL A 477 -6.41 -2.81 -14.29
C VAL A 477 -7.28 -3.05 -13.06
N TYR A 478 -8.19 -2.13 -12.77
CA TYR A 478 -9.09 -2.23 -11.63
C TYR A 478 -10.08 -3.40 -11.77
N GLU A 479 -10.73 -3.54 -12.93
CA GLU A 479 -11.72 -4.58 -13.20
C GLU A 479 -11.10 -5.99 -13.32
N SER A 480 -9.85 -6.09 -13.77
CA SER A 480 -9.14 -7.37 -13.85
C SER A 480 -8.60 -7.88 -12.53
N SER A 481 -8.68 -7.09 -11.45
CA SER A 481 -8.28 -7.47 -10.11
C SER A 481 -9.49 -7.83 -9.26
N VAL A 482 -9.30 -8.73 -8.30
CA VAL A 482 -10.30 -9.09 -7.28
C VAL A 482 -9.61 -9.07 -5.93
N ASN A 483 -10.36 -8.71 -4.89
CA ASN A 483 -9.92 -8.78 -3.51
C ASN A 483 -10.93 -9.58 -2.70
N GLU A 484 -10.53 -10.79 -2.30
CA GLU A 484 -11.41 -11.75 -1.63
C GLU A 484 -11.80 -11.32 -0.20
N GLU A 485 -11.03 -10.40 0.40
CA GLU A 485 -11.28 -9.88 1.75
C GLU A 485 -12.20 -8.65 1.76
N THR A 486 -12.58 -8.13 0.59
CA THR A 486 -13.51 -7.00 0.49
C THR A 486 -14.90 -7.51 0.12
N PRO A 487 -15.90 -7.44 1.01
CA PRO A 487 -17.23 -7.94 0.72
C PRO A 487 -17.95 -7.04 -0.29
N VAL A 488 -18.78 -7.67 -1.12
CA VAL A 488 -19.73 -6.99 -2.02
C VAL A 488 -20.75 -6.24 -1.17
N VAL A 489 -21.02 -4.99 -1.54
CA VAL A 489 -21.94 -4.11 -0.84
C VAL A 489 -23.38 -4.43 -1.24
N THR A 490 -24.20 -4.76 -0.24
CA THR A 490 -25.65 -4.97 -0.43
C THR A 490 -26.44 -3.67 -0.18
N PRO A 491 -27.72 -3.59 -0.59
CA PRO A 491 -28.58 -2.46 -0.23
C PRO A 491 -28.69 -2.23 1.28
N VAL A 492 -28.68 -3.30 2.08
CA VAL A 492 -28.69 -3.21 3.55
C VAL A 492 -27.39 -2.59 4.07
N ASP A 493 -26.25 -2.95 3.48
CA ASP A 493 -24.96 -2.34 3.82
C ASP A 493 -24.95 -0.84 3.49
N MET A 494 -25.53 -0.43 2.35
CA MET A 494 -25.69 0.98 2.01
C MET A 494 -26.48 1.75 3.06
N VAL A 495 -27.58 1.18 3.56
CA VAL A 495 -28.36 1.76 4.67
C VAL A 495 -27.49 1.89 5.92
N ASN A 496 -26.78 0.83 6.30
CA ASN A 496 -25.94 0.83 7.50
C ASN A 496 -24.78 1.84 7.42
N MET A 497 -24.19 1.98 6.25
CA MET A 497 -23.06 2.87 5.98
C MET A 497 -23.48 4.35 5.95
N PHE A 498 -24.56 4.67 5.24
CA PHE A 498 -24.85 6.04 4.84
C PHE A 498 -26.10 6.65 5.50
N TRP A 499 -27.06 5.84 5.94
CA TRP A 499 -28.27 6.40 6.54
C TRP A 499 -28.00 6.93 7.95
N VAL A 500 -28.62 8.07 8.24
CA VAL A 500 -28.46 8.80 9.50
C VAL A 500 -29.74 8.68 10.32
N MET A 501 -29.58 8.53 11.64
CA MET A 501 -30.69 8.52 12.58
C MET A 501 -30.98 9.95 13.05
N HIS A 502 -32.23 10.39 12.92
CA HIS A 502 -32.66 11.67 13.48
C HIS A 502 -32.43 11.70 15.00
N GLY A 503 -31.90 12.82 15.51
CA GLY A 503 -31.37 12.90 16.86
C GLY A 503 -32.41 12.75 17.98
N LYS A 504 -33.68 13.01 17.69
CA LYS A 504 -34.80 12.91 18.63
C LYS A 504 -35.92 12.06 18.04
N PRO A 505 -36.67 11.32 18.86
CA PRO A 505 -37.86 10.64 18.37
C PRO A 505 -38.96 11.67 18.05
N VAL A 506 -39.75 11.37 17.03
CA VAL A 506 -40.81 12.22 16.49
C VAL A 506 -42.13 11.46 16.54
N THR A 507 -43.21 12.16 16.88
CA THR A 507 -44.55 11.58 16.94
C THR A 507 -45.12 11.38 15.53
N PHE A 508 -45.62 10.19 15.24
CA PHE A 508 -46.45 9.96 14.05
C PHE A 508 -47.86 10.50 14.31
N THR A 509 -48.29 11.52 13.58
CA THR A 509 -49.59 12.19 13.76
C THR A 509 -50.60 11.76 12.68
N ASP A 510 -51.77 12.38 12.68
CA ASP A 510 -52.75 12.25 11.60
C ASP A 510 -52.21 12.69 10.24
N GLN A 511 -51.18 13.52 10.19
CA GLN A 511 -50.52 13.98 8.96
C GLN A 511 -49.27 13.17 8.58
N GLY A 512 -49.04 12.03 9.26
CA GLY A 512 -47.84 11.21 9.08
C GLY A 512 -46.73 11.62 10.05
N ILE A 513 -45.47 11.41 9.65
CA ILE A 513 -44.30 11.75 10.47
C ILE A 513 -43.43 12.79 9.77
N THR A 514 -43.13 13.87 10.49
CA THR A 514 -42.41 15.02 9.92
C THR A 514 -41.12 15.30 10.66
N ILE A 515 -39.99 15.38 9.95
CA ILE A 515 -38.72 15.85 10.52
C ILE A 515 -38.22 17.09 9.78
N GLU A 516 -37.33 17.85 10.41
CA GLU A 516 -36.69 19.01 9.78
C GLU A 516 -35.19 18.74 9.59
N VAL A 517 -34.71 18.82 8.34
CA VAL A 517 -33.30 18.65 7.98
C VAL A 517 -32.86 19.87 7.17
N LYS A 518 -31.75 20.51 7.53
CA LYS A 518 -31.24 21.73 6.86
C LYS A 518 -32.30 22.83 6.66
N LYS A 519 -33.19 23.02 7.65
CA LYS A 519 -34.34 23.96 7.65
C LYS A 519 -35.46 23.63 6.66
N GLN A 520 -35.44 22.44 6.07
CA GLN A 520 -36.52 21.93 5.21
C GLN A 520 -37.28 20.83 5.94
N LYS A 521 -38.61 20.91 5.89
CA LYS A 521 -39.50 19.91 6.49
C LYS A 521 -39.82 18.82 5.48
N TYR A 522 -39.74 17.58 5.92
CA TYR A 522 -40.07 16.40 5.14
C TYR A 522 -41.11 15.60 5.90
N THR A 523 -42.17 15.18 5.21
CA THR A 523 -43.29 14.45 5.80
C THR A 523 -43.48 13.13 5.06
N TRP A 524 -43.61 12.05 5.83
CA TRP A 524 -43.78 10.69 5.31
C TRP A 524 -45.02 9.99 5.89
N GLU A 525 -45.53 9.05 5.12
CA GLU A 525 -46.64 8.15 5.45
C GLU A 525 -46.23 6.68 5.24
N VAL A 526 -46.91 5.77 5.93
CA VAL A 526 -46.69 4.32 5.84
C VAL A 526 -47.65 3.74 4.81
N PHE A 527 -47.11 2.98 3.86
CA PHE A 527 -47.86 2.37 2.77
C PHE A 527 -47.80 0.85 2.83
N LYS A 528 -48.88 0.21 2.39
CA LYS A 528 -48.99 -1.23 2.16
C LYS A 528 -49.64 -1.45 0.79
N ASP A 529 -48.99 -2.25 -0.06
CA ASP A 529 -49.44 -2.54 -1.44
C ASP A 529 -49.72 -1.29 -2.29
N GLY A 530 -48.97 -0.21 -2.05
CA GLY A 530 -49.10 1.05 -2.77
C GLY A 530 -50.14 2.01 -2.20
N GLU A 531 -50.90 1.65 -1.17
CA GLU A 531 -51.95 2.46 -0.54
C GLU A 531 -51.61 2.76 0.94
N PRO A 532 -52.14 3.83 1.56
CA PRO A 532 -51.90 4.12 2.97
C PRO A 532 -52.30 2.95 3.89
N ASP A 533 -51.39 2.53 4.78
CA ASP A 533 -51.64 1.42 5.72
C ASP A 533 -52.50 1.89 6.90
N LEU A 534 -53.82 1.86 6.72
CA LEU A 534 -54.78 2.29 7.74
C LEU A 534 -54.74 1.44 9.02
N GLU A 535 -54.45 0.14 8.90
CA GLU A 535 -54.35 -0.76 10.06
C GLU A 535 -53.12 -0.46 10.91
N TRP A 536 -51.99 -0.17 10.27
CA TRP A 536 -50.79 0.31 10.96
C TRP A 536 -51.04 1.67 11.60
N ARG A 537 -51.63 2.62 10.86
CA ARG A 537 -51.96 3.96 11.38
C ARG A 537 -52.87 3.87 12.62
N LYS A 538 -53.88 3.01 12.60
CA LYS A 538 -54.80 2.81 13.73
C LYS A 538 -54.10 2.43 15.04
N ARG A 539 -53.01 1.65 14.95
CA ARG A 539 -52.24 1.18 16.11
C ARG A 539 -51.19 2.18 16.57
N HIS A 540 -50.64 2.97 15.65
CA HIS A 540 -49.41 3.74 15.88
C HIS A 540 -49.58 5.27 15.80
N THR A 541 -50.79 5.77 15.49
CA THR A 541 -51.05 7.21 15.53
C THR A 541 -50.89 7.73 16.96
N TRP A 542 -50.14 8.83 17.09
CA TRP A 542 -49.66 9.45 18.33
C TRP A 542 -48.53 8.72 19.07
N GLU A 543 -47.96 7.65 18.50
CA GLU A 543 -46.73 7.04 19.01
C GLU A 543 -45.47 7.75 18.51
N LYS A 544 -44.37 7.62 19.27
CA LYS A 544 -43.07 8.22 18.93
C LYS A 544 -42.15 7.20 18.26
N PHE A 545 -41.50 7.62 17.18
CA PHE A 545 -40.55 6.83 16.42
C PHE A 545 -39.23 7.56 16.23
N TYR A 546 -38.13 6.83 16.18
CA TYR A 546 -36.90 7.33 15.58
C TYR A 546 -36.97 7.18 14.06
N VAL A 547 -36.58 8.23 13.34
CA VAL A 547 -36.56 8.24 11.88
C VAL A 547 -35.13 8.09 11.40
N GLN A 548 -34.86 7.05 10.64
CA GLN A 548 -33.59 6.86 9.94
C GLN A 548 -33.81 7.17 8.45
N TYR A 549 -32.95 8.01 7.87
CA TYR A 549 -33.12 8.50 6.51
C TYR A 549 -31.78 8.61 5.78
N ASP A 550 -31.83 8.65 4.45
CA ASP A 550 -30.68 8.97 3.62
C ASP A 550 -30.58 10.49 3.42
N PRO A 551 -29.47 11.14 3.83
CA PRO A 551 -29.27 12.57 3.57
C PRO A 551 -29.33 12.96 2.08
N ASN A 552 -29.07 12.02 1.16
CA ASN A 552 -29.08 12.27 -0.29
C ASN A 552 -30.40 11.87 -0.95
N ASP A 553 -31.24 11.12 -0.24
CA ASP A 553 -32.47 10.56 -0.78
C ASP A 553 -33.56 10.48 0.31
N MET A 554 -34.43 11.47 0.32
CA MET A 554 -35.54 11.55 1.28
C MET A 554 -36.78 10.77 0.82
N THR A 555 -36.70 9.95 -0.24
CA THR A 555 -37.86 9.22 -0.78
C THR A 555 -38.30 8.05 0.08
N THR A 556 -37.43 7.53 0.95
CA THR A 556 -37.77 6.47 1.88
C THR A 556 -37.10 6.70 3.23
N VAL A 557 -37.82 6.37 4.31
CA VAL A 557 -37.28 6.45 5.67
C VAL A 557 -37.68 5.21 6.45
N ASN A 558 -36.81 4.77 7.36
CA ASN A 558 -37.08 3.66 8.26
C ASN A 558 -37.57 4.21 9.60
N LEU A 559 -38.69 3.69 10.08
CA LEU A 559 -39.25 4.02 11.39
C LEU A 559 -38.84 2.96 12.41
N TYR A 560 -38.31 3.42 13.54
CA TYR A 560 -37.92 2.57 14.66
C TYR A 560 -38.78 2.88 15.88
N ALA A 561 -39.51 1.87 16.33
CA ALA A 561 -40.25 1.92 17.59
C ALA A 561 -39.28 1.91 18.78
N ILE A 562 -39.71 2.51 19.89
CA ILE A 562 -38.95 2.63 21.12
C ILE A 562 -39.47 1.56 22.08
N ASP A 563 -38.62 0.62 22.49
CA ASP A 563 -39.00 -0.37 23.50
C ASP A 563 -38.93 0.22 24.93
N LEU A 564 -39.42 -0.54 25.92
CA LEU A 564 -39.44 -0.11 27.32
C LEU A 564 -38.03 0.12 27.91
N ALA A 565 -37.00 -0.52 27.37
CA ALA A 565 -35.60 -0.35 27.76
C ALA A 565 -34.90 0.79 27.00
N GLY A 566 -35.62 1.49 26.10
CA GLY A 566 -35.06 2.55 25.24
C GLY A 566 -34.30 2.03 24.02
N GLY A 567 -34.38 0.72 23.74
CA GLY A 567 -33.87 0.10 22.52
C GLY A 567 -34.70 0.49 21.30
N LYS A 568 -34.06 0.44 20.13
CA LYS A 568 -34.64 0.83 18.84
C LYS A 568 -34.97 -0.44 18.05
N ARG A 569 -36.25 -0.68 17.80
CA ARG A 569 -36.72 -1.82 17.01
C ARG A 569 -37.27 -1.34 15.68
N PHE A 570 -36.78 -1.90 14.57
CA PHE A 570 -37.33 -1.60 13.25
C PHE A 570 -38.84 -1.90 13.23
N SER A 571 -39.63 -0.92 12.77
CA SER A 571 -41.09 -1.00 12.71
C SER A 571 -41.56 -1.15 11.27
N THR A 572 -41.27 -0.18 10.42
CA THR A 572 -41.72 -0.18 9.02
C THR A 572 -40.94 0.85 8.19
N VAL A 573 -41.14 0.83 6.88
CA VAL A 573 -40.64 1.85 5.93
C VAL A 573 -41.77 2.84 5.64
N ALA A 574 -41.44 4.13 5.63
CA ALA A 574 -42.35 5.21 5.24
C ALA A 574 -41.84 5.93 3.97
N ARG A 575 -42.77 6.51 3.20
CA ARG A 575 -42.55 7.19 1.92
C ARG A 575 -43.22 8.56 1.92
N PRO A 576 -42.84 9.50 1.04
CA PRO A 576 -43.48 10.80 0.94
C PRO A 576 -45.00 10.66 0.89
N TYR A 577 -45.67 11.58 1.56
CA TYR A 577 -47.12 11.67 1.54
C TYR A 577 -47.61 11.84 0.09
N TRP A 578 -48.80 11.33 -0.21
CA TRP A 578 -49.42 11.60 -1.52
C TRP A 578 -49.76 13.08 -1.66
N GLU A 579 -49.20 13.73 -2.67
CA GLU A 579 -49.65 15.05 -3.07
C GLU A 579 -50.87 14.90 -3.97
N ILE A 580 -52.02 15.36 -3.49
CA ILE A 580 -53.26 15.42 -4.25
C ILE A 580 -53.60 16.88 -4.55
N HIS A 581 -54.01 17.16 -5.78
CA HIS A 581 -54.40 18.51 -6.15
C HIS A 581 -55.62 18.97 -5.35
N ARG A 582 -55.54 20.18 -4.79
CA ARG A 582 -56.65 20.73 -4.00
C ARG A 582 -57.84 21.15 -4.86
N ALA A 583 -57.57 21.72 -6.04
CA ALA A 583 -58.60 22.17 -6.96
C ALA A 583 -59.10 20.99 -7.80
N LEU A 584 -60.42 20.82 -7.89
CA LEU A 584 -61.04 19.74 -8.67
C LEU A 584 -60.63 19.79 -10.15
N GLN A 585 -60.38 20.99 -10.70
CA GLN A 585 -59.95 21.20 -12.08
C GLN A 585 -58.58 20.57 -12.38
N ASP A 586 -57.71 20.49 -11.38
CA ASP A 586 -56.34 19.98 -11.52
C ASP A 586 -56.25 18.49 -11.16
N GLN A 587 -57.34 17.89 -10.66
CA GLN A 587 -57.38 16.49 -10.24
C GLN A 587 -57.60 15.54 -11.44
N SER A 588 -56.79 14.48 -11.52
CA SER A 588 -57.05 13.36 -12.43
C SER A 588 -58.23 12.49 -11.96
N VAL A 589 -58.74 11.64 -12.85
CA VAL A 589 -59.81 10.69 -12.51
C VAL A 589 -59.34 9.71 -11.42
N GLU A 590 -58.08 9.28 -11.50
CA GLU A 590 -57.45 8.40 -10.52
C GLU A 590 -57.32 9.06 -9.15
N GLU A 591 -56.88 10.33 -9.09
CA GLU A 591 -56.81 11.10 -7.84
C GLU A 591 -58.20 11.24 -7.19
N GLN A 592 -59.24 11.54 -7.98
CA GLN A 592 -60.62 11.65 -7.49
C GLN A 592 -61.11 10.34 -6.88
N MET A 593 -60.85 9.20 -7.55
CA MET A 593 -61.21 7.88 -7.04
C MET A 593 -60.47 7.55 -5.73
N GLN A 594 -59.18 7.86 -5.65
CA GLN A 594 -58.37 7.66 -4.44
C GLN A 594 -58.87 8.52 -3.27
N ILE A 595 -59.18 9.80 -3.50
CA ILE A 595 -59.74 10.70 -2.48
C ILE A 595 -61.06 10.14 -1.95
N HIS A 596 -61.98 9.75 -2.83
CA HIS A 596 -63.27 9.20 -2.43
C HIS A 596 -63.10 7.91 -1.61
N LYS A 597 -62.24 6.99 -2.07
CA LYS A 597 -61.91 5.75 -1.37
C LYS A 597 -61.33 6.02 0.02
N ALA A 598 -60.40 6.97 0.15
CA ALA A 598 -59.78 7.34 1.42
C ALA A 598 -60.80 7.96 2.41
N ILE A 599 -61.70 8.82 1.93
CA ILE A 599 -62.77 9.42 2.74
C ILE A 599 -63.71 8.35 3.28
N GLU A 600 -64.19 7.43 2.43
CA GLU A 600 -65.08 6.35 2.86
C GLU A 600 -64.40 5.37 3.82
N ALA A 601 -63.13 5.03 3.56
CA ALA A 601 -62.34 4.21 4.49
C ALA A 601 -62.18 4.89 5.87
N GLY A 602 -61.93 6.20 5.90
CA GLY A 602 -61.85 6.98 7.13
C GLY A 602 -63.18 7.05 7.90
N LYS A 603 -64.32 7.16 7.19
CA LYS A 603 -65.65 7.07 7.80
C LYS A 603 -65.88 5.70 8.45
N ASN A 604 -65.55 4.63 7.73
CA ASN A 604 -65.70 3.26 8.21
C ASN A 604 -64.83 2.95 9.43
N ASP A 605 -63.55 3.35 9.43
CA ASP A 605 -62.69 3.18 10.61
C ASP A 605 -63.24 3.95 11.83
N ARG A 606 -63.76 5.16 11.61
CA ARG A 606 -64.38 5.94 12.69
C ARG A 606 -65.60 5.24 13.30
N ILE A 607 -66.43 4.61 12.47
CA ILE A 607 -67.59 3.81 12.93
C ILE A 607 -67.10 2.64 13.79
N GLU A 608 -66.16 1.86 13.28
CA GLU A 608 -65.63 0.68 13.99
C GLU A 608 -64.97 1.05 15.31
N ARG A 609 -64.19 2.14 15.35
CA ARG A 609 -63.57 2.63 16.58
C ARG A 609 -64.60 3.01 17.65
N VAL A 610 -65.69 3.67 17.24
CA VAL A 610 -66.77 4.06 18.16
C VAL A 610 -67.51 2.83 18.66
N ILE A 611 -67.84 1.87 17.79
CA ILE A 611 -68.48 0.62 18.17
C ILE A 611 -67.60 -0.16 19.16
N ALA A 612 -66.30 -0.31 18.88
CA ALA A 612 -65.37 -1.00 19.76
C ALA A 612 -65.28 -0.35 21.14
N GLY A 613 -65.15 0.98 21.19
CA GLY A 613 -65.12 1.72 22.46
C GLY A 613 -66.43 1.60 23.25
N ARG A 614 -67.57 1.73 22.57
CA ARG A 614 -68.89 1.56 23.19
C ARG A 614 -69.11 0.13 23.68
N ARG A 615 -68.66 -0.90 22.96
CA ARG A 615 -68.73 -2.30 23.43
C ARG A 615 -68.01 -2.51 24.76
N ILE A 616 -66.81 -1.92 24.90
CA ILE A 616 -66.06 -1.96 26.16
C ILE A 616 -66.85 -1.25 27.27
N ALA A 617 -67.38 -0.05 26.99
CA ALA A 617 -68.17 0.71 27.95
C ALA A 617 -69.43 -0.06 28.39
N ILE A 618 -70.18 -0.65 27.43
CA ILE A 618 -71.37 -1.46 27.68
C ILE A 618 -71.04 -2.66 28.58
N ALA A 619 -69.95 -3.37 28.28
CA ALA A 619 -69.50 -4.54 29.05
C ALA A 619 -69.16 -4.21 30.51
N HIS A 620 -68.76 -2.96 30.79
CA HIS A 620 -68.46 -2.47 32.14
C HIS A 620 -69.57 -1.60 32.74
N GLY A 621 -70.73 -1.47 32.09
CA GLY A 621 -71.86 -0.67 32.59
C GLY A 621 -71.66 0.84 32.53
N THR A 622 -70.65 1.32 31.81
CA THR A 622 -70.24 2.73 31.76
C THR A 622 -70.69 3.47 30.50
N ASP A 623 -71.44 2.82 29.61
CA ASP A 623 -71.95 3.49 28.42
C ASP A 623 -72.98 4.59 28.81
N PRO A 624 -72.95 5.78 28.18
CA PRO A 624 -73.89 6.85 28.48
C PRO A 624 -75.36 6.43 28.43
N GLU A 625 -75.74 5.55 27.49
CA GLU A 625 -77.13 5.10 27.33
C GLU A 625 -77.59 4.18 28.48
N GLN A 626 -76.67 3.42 29.09
CA GLN A 626 -76.98 2.63 30.31
C GLN A 626 -77.21 3.52 31.54
N ASN A 627 -76.72 4.76 31.50
CA ASN A 627 -76.81 5.74 32.58
C ASN A 627 -77.84 6.85 32.30
N GLY A 628 -78.77 6.63 31.35
CA GLY A 628 -79.87 7.56 31.04
C GLY A 628 -79.46 8.80 30.22
N LEU A 629 -78.25 8.83 29.66
CA LEU A 629 -77.77 9.88 28.76
C LEU A 629 -77.85 9.45 27.29
N ILE A 630 -77.88 10.41 26.37
CA ILE A 630 -77.94 10.12 24.93
C ILE A 630 -76.52 10.15 24.33
N TYR A 631 -76.11 9.06 23.67
CA TYR A 631 -74.84 9.05 22.94
C TYR A 631 -74.96 9.93 21.67
N PRO A 632 -74.02 10.87 21.42
CA PRO A 632 -74.12 11.77 20.29
C PRO A 632 -74.00 11.02 18.96
N LYS A 633 -74.81 11.43 17.96
CA LYS A 633 -74.73 10.89 16.60
C LYS A 633 -73.38 11.22 15.95
N LEU A 634 -72.85 10.28 15.18
CA LEU A 634 -71.60 10.43 14.44
C LEU A 634 -71.76 11.43 13.27
N LYS A 635 -71.27 12.66 13.45
CA LYS A 635 -71.38 13.76 12.47
C LYS A 635 -70.69 13.45 11.13
N GLY A 636 -71.33 13.72 10.01
CA GLY A 636 -70.76 13.52 8.66
C GLY A 636 -70.88 12.10 8.09
N LEU A 637 -71.68 11.23 8.72
CA LEU A 637 -72.14 9.95 8.15
C LEU A 637 -73.54 10.12 7.56
N ASN A 638 -73.82 9.38 6.48
CA ASN A 638 -75.17 9.30 5.92
C ASN A 638 -76.11 8.48 6.85
N LYS A 639 -77.41 8.47 6.55
CA LYS A 639 -78.44 7.81 7.37
C LYS A 639 -78.17 6.29 7.51
N GLU A 640 -77.85 5.64 6.41
CA GLU A 640 -77.58 4.20 6.34
C GLU A 640 -76.35 3.79 7.16
N GLN A 641 -75.25 4.56 7.09
CA GLN A 641 -74.04 4.34 7.89
C GLN A 641 -74.31 4.51 9.40
N GLN A 642 -75.21 5.42 9.78
CA GLN A 642 -75.63 5.57 11.18
C GLN A 642 -76.48 4.38 11.65
N GLU A 643 -77.42 3.92 10.83
CA GLU A 643 -78.27 2.75 11.11
C GLU A 643 -77.44 1.46 11.18
N GLN A 644 -76.44 1.31 10.31
CA GLN A 644 -75.51 0.19 10.34
C GLN A 644 -74.67 0.17 11.63
N ALA A 645 -74.17 1.34 12.06
CA ALA A 645 -73.41 1.45 13.31
C ALA A 645 -74.27 1.08 14.54
N GLN A 646 -75.53 1.53 14.57
CA GLN A 646 -76.49 1.19 15.63
C GLN A 646 -76.84 -0.31 15.61
N SER A 647 -77.07 -0.88 14.43
CA SER A 647 -77.41 -2.30 14.27
C SER A 647 -76.26 -3.22 14.73
N ARG A 648 -75.02 -2.87 14.39
CA ARG A 648 -73.80 -3.60 14.84
C ARG A 648 -73.54 -3.51 16.34
N LEU A 649 -74.07 -2.48 17.00
CA LEU A 649 -74.05 -2.34 18.45
C LEU A 649 -75.18 -3.17 19.09
N ALA A 650 -76.39 -3.10 18.51
CA ALA A 650 -77.60 -3.78 19.00
C ALA A 650 -77.55 -5.31 18.90
N LEU A 651 -76.78 -5.86 17.95
CA LEU A 651 -76.61 -7.32 17.82
C LEU A 651 -75.94 -7.97 19.05
N TYR A 652 -75.30 -7.18 19.92
CA TYR A 652 -74.56 -7.66 21.08
C TYR A 652 -75.07 -7.10 22.43
N SER A 653 -76.18 -6.34 22.42
CA SER A 653 -76.76 -5.75 23.65
C SER A 653 -77.99 -6.49 24.18
N GLN A 654 -78.33 -7.69 23.70
CA GLN A 654 -79.52 -8.39 24.19
C GLN A 654 -79.26 -9.13 25.51
N PRO A 655 -79.96 -8.79 26.62
CA PRO A 655 -80.25 -9.78 27.65
C PRO A 655 -81.19 -10.86 27.08
N PRO A 656 -81.21 -12.09 27.63
CA PRO A 656 -82.03 -13.17 27.09
C PRO A 656 -83.49 -12.71 27.03
N LYS A 657 -84.06 -12.67 25.83
CA LYS A 657 -85.49 -12.38 25.68
C LYS A 657 -86.27 -13.49 26.39
N ASN A 658 -86.90 -13.14 27.51
CA ASN A 658 -88.01 -13.89 28.07
C ASN A 658 -89.12 -13.94 27.03
N PHE A 659 -89.20 -15.02 26.27
CA PHE A 659 -90.38 -15.31 25.46
C PHE A 659 -91.53 -15.63 26.42
N THR A 660 -92.44 -14.68 26.62
CA THR A 660 -93.74 -15.00 27.22
C THR A 660 -94.52 -15.83 26.20
N LEU A 661 -94.84 -17.07 26.60
CA LEU A 661 -95.57 -18.10 25.85
C LEU A 661 -96.83 -17.59 25.10
N GLY A 662 -97.42 -16.47 25.52
CA GLY A 662 -98.60 -15.88 24.91
C GLY A 662 -98.42 -15.30 23.49
N GLN A 663 -97.20 -14.91 23.08
CA GLN A 663 -96.96 -14.38 21.72
C GLN A 663 -96.70 -15.50 20.69
N ILE A 664 -96.18 -16.64 21.12
CA ILE A 664 -95.97 -17.82 20.28
C ILE A 664 -97.31 -18.49 19.94
N ALA A 665 -98.24 -18.55 20.91
CA ALA A 665 -99.60 -19.07 20.68
C ALA A 665 -100.40 -18.26 19.64
N LYS A 666 -100.19 -16.94 19.56
CA LYS A 666 -100.89 -16.05 18.61
C LYS A 666 -100.37 -16.18 17.17
N HIS A 667 -99.10 -16.57 17.00
CA HIS A 667 -98.50 -16.79 15.68
C HIS A 667 -98.74 -18.22 15.16
N ILE A 668 -98.93 -19.20 16.07
CA ILE A 668 -99.32 -20.58 15.74
C ILE A 668 -100.83 -20.68 15.42
N SER A 669 -101.69 -19.87 16.04
CA SER A 669 -103.13 -19.84 15.76
C SER A 669 -103.51 -19.22 14.40
N LEU A 670 -102.58 -18.55 13.72
CA LEU A 670 -102.83 -17.84 12.46
C LEU A 670 -102.27 -18.56 11.23
N THR A 671 -101.79 -19.78 11.39
CA THR A 671 -101.28 -20.58 10.28
C THR A 671 -101.61 -22.04 10.53
N ASP A 672 -102.83 -22.45 10.18
CA ASP A 672 -103.11 -23.86 9.93
C ASP A 672 -104.23 -24.04 8.89
N TRP A 673 -103.89 -24.84 7.86
CA TRP A 673 -104.73 -25.82 7.18
C TRP A 673 -105.90 -25.37 6.29
N SER A 674 -105.65 -25.34 4.97
CA SER A 674 -106.39 -26.10 3.92
C SER A 674 -106.03 -25.50 2.55
N ASN A 675 -105.13 -26.09 1.77
CA ASN A 675 -105.38 -26.99 0.62
C ASN A 675 -104.00 -27.18 -0.03
N GLU A 676 -103.47 -28.35 -0.38
CA GLU A 676 -104.06 -29.54 -0.97
C GLU A 676 -103.19 -30.77 -0.64
N VAL A 677 -103.80 -31.78 -0.03
CA VAL A 677 -103.35 -33.17 -0.13
C VAL A 677 -104.16 -33.80 -1.25
N ASN A 678 -103.48 -34.02 -2.39
CA ASN A 678 -103.68 -35.00 -3.47
C ASN A 678 -103.02 -34.34 -4.70
N GLU A 679 -102.00 -34.89 -5.35
CA GLU A 679 -101.84 -36.29 -5.75
C GLU A 679 -100.37 -36.71 -5.77
N ASN A 680 -100.20 -38.00 -5.49
CA ASN A 680 -99.03 -38.80 -5.81
C ASN A 680 -98.55 -38.59 -7.26
N LYS A 681 -97.25 -38.36 -7.43
CA LYS A 681 -96.45 -39.06 -8.45
C LYS A 681 -94.99 -39.15 -7.98
N GLU A 682 -94.67 -40.35 -7.51
CA GLU A 682 -93.43 -41.10 -7.55
C GLU A 682 -92.09 -40.38 -7.85
N GLN A 683 -91.13 -40.66 -6.95
CA GLN A 683 -89.69 -40.89 -7.18
C GLN A 683 -88.88 -39.65 -7.65
N ASP A 684 -87.91 -39.12 -6.89
CA ASP A 684 -86.80 -39.80 -6.24
C ASP A 684 -86.37 -39.10 -4.93
N ILE A 685 -86.32 -39.89 -3.86
CA ILE A 685 -85.46 -39.71 -2.68
C ILE A 685 -84.27 -40.61 -3.00
N THR A 686 -83.01 -40.17 -2.98
CA THR A 686 -82.18 -40.26 -1.77
C THR A 686 -80.83 -39.56 -1.97
N THR A 687 -80.65 -38.49 -1.20
CA THR A 687 -79.52 -38.16 -0.31
C THR A 687 -78.41 -39.22 -0.09
N PRO A 688 -77.26 -38.89 0.54
CA PRO A 688 -76.62 -37.58 0.78
C PRO A 688 -75.09 -37.58 0.52
N VAL A 689 -74.51 -36.39 0.50
CA VAL A 689 -73.07 -36.17 0.71
C VAL A 689 -72.68 -36.59 2.13
N LYS A 690 -71.69 -37.48 2.26
CA LYS A 690 -70.86 -37.64 3.46
C LYS A 690 -69.49 -37.00 3.20
N VAL A 691 -69.15 -36.05 4.04
CA VAL A 691 -67.82 -35.44 4.13
C VAL A 691 -66.85 -36.45 4.75
N ASP A 692 -65.65 -36.56 4.21
CA ASP A 692 -64.49 -36.91 5.02
C ASP A 692 -63.25 -36.12 4.56
N MET A 693 -62.62 -35.46 5.52
CA MET A 693 -61.33 -34.79 5.35
C MET A 693 -60.25 -35.76 5.81
N VAL A 694 -59.33 -36.11 4.91
CA VAL A 694 -57.88 -36.32 5.13
C VAL A 694 -57.32 -37.10 3.94
N SER A 695 -56.58 -36.42 3.06
CA SER A 695 -55.25 -36.84 2.61
C SER A 695 -54.77 -35.97 1.44
N VAL A 696 -53.78 -35.12 1.73
CA VAL A 696 -52.52 -35.02 1.00
C VAL A 696 -52.58 -34.80 -0.52
N ALA A 697 -52.21 -33.55 -0.86
CA ALA A 697 -51.31 -33.14 -1.93
C ALA A 697 -51.75 -33.22 -3.40
N GLY A 698 -51.68 -32.06 -4.03
CA GLY A 698 -50.77 -31.90 -5.15
C GLY A 698 -51.36 -31.19 -6.37
N LYS A 699 -50.76 -30.02 -6.69
CA LYS A 699 -50.78 -29.31 -7.98
C LYS A 699 -52.14 -28.66 -8.30
N LEU A 700 -52.25 -27.37 -8.52
CA LEU A 700 -51.40 -26.40 -9.25
C LEU A 700 -51.46 -25.03 -8.57
#